data_AF-A0AAU4JTY6-F1
#
_entry.id   AF-A0AAU4JTY6-F1
#
_cell.length_a   1.000
_cell.length_b   1.000
_cell.length_c   1.000
_cell.angle_alpha   90.00
_cell.angle_beta   90.00
_cell.angle_gamma   90.00
#
_symmetry.space_group_name_H-M   'P 1'
#
loop_
_entity.id
_entity.type
_entity.pdbx_description
1 polymer ?
#
loop_
_entity_poly.entity_id
_entity_poly.type
_entity_poly.pdbx_seq_one_letter_code
_entity_poly.pdbx_strand_id
1 'polypeptide(L)'
;MTRHVLAGLRPTPLSAYLAGLGLFRVLGEQADPEVTACWTDDGLVLDTTVPELGGWLVDRYVPTPVLSPWNEGSGFGVKDKTPKQALDALVAHPSPRLDAFRVAVVTATWVGERSRSQGWTKERTIRQFRNRAPDALLPWIDATVVLVGEQSYFPPLLGSGGNDGRLEFSTSFHQRLLEVLGVTPVQVDRSRALAQDLLTGQESVPLSRASAGQFDPLSTGGPNSSPFGAAEAIVNPWAFVLMVEGALFFASTAVRRHQHQAGRAAIPFTVAATPDGSTSGAAGEVSRGEIWAPLWERPFSLSETRQLFSDARAAWRGRPARRAVEFYAATRSLGVARGVDAFTRYGLHQRNGLAHVAVPLDRVTVVDRPEVRLAARLEDWVSWVRRGAGTGSVGERLRRFDTAYLAYVRDGGALPLARLLASVTDLEQAVGRSGRTRDAVPVRTPPSAGEFLEVLTAASRAELRIAVGIASAATAAPRQEARTMRHLLLPVDPQPRWRASPVVPGFGLRPLRHVLADVLLWRSRTAVDEHSEQTFRGSPTFRRGVRVPPLDLHAFATPGRLDDGALDLWLRACLALRWDGVEHTWADPDEPVVPIATLGLLHPLADGVTPPRRAQGDVPRWALSPDWPARLAAGQIPAVHAEAVRRLRQAGWDAVPAPAQIPIDGHALAAALVPRCRQPQRMLRRYFGAPIASDEPRETAYAPELLKETL
;
A
#
# COMPACT_ATOMS: atom_id res chain seq x y z
N MET A 1 -25.19 12.63 32.05
CA MET A 1 -23.85 12.10 31.74
C MET A 1 -22.87 13.25 31.79
N THR A 2 -21.71 13.01 32.39
CA THR A 2 -20.57 13.93 32.47
C THR A 2 -19.58 13.54 31.38
N ARG A 3 -19.14 14.53 30.61
CA ARG A 3 -18.11 14.38 29.59
C ARG A 3 -16.74 14.66 30.19
N HIS A 4 -15.83 13.69 30.10
CA HIS A 4 -14.45 13.80 30.56
C HIS A 4 -13.50 13.82 29.37
N VAL A 5 -12.59 14.79 29.33
CA VAL A 5 -11.49 14.84 28.36
C VAL A 5 -10.20 14.52 29.11
N LEU A 6 -9.59 13.38 28.78
CA LEU A 6 -8.50 12.78 29.55
C LEU A 6 -7.17 13.00 28.85
N ALA A 7 -6.57 14.18 29.06
CA ALA A 7 -5.38 14.62 28.34
C ALA A 7 -4.11 13.79 28.61
N GLY A 8 -4.06 13.03 29.70
CA GLY A 8 -2.96 12.09 29.97
C GLY A 8 -3.16 10.70 29.36
N LEU A 9 -4.33 10.40 28.80
CA LEU A 9 -4.62 9.13 28.12
C LEU A 9 -4.70 9.37 26.61
N ARG A 10 -3.58 9.19 25.92
CA ARG A 10 -3.42 9.49 24.50
C ARG A 10 -3.20 8.23 23.67
N PRO A 11 -3.43 8.28 22.34
CA PRO A 11 -3.08 7.19 21.45
C PRO A 11 -1.62 6.76 21.53
N THR A 12 -0.67 7.67 21.81
CA THR A 12 0.77 7.37 21.95
C THR A 12 1.30 8.00 23.24
N PRO A 13 2.12 7.29 24.04
CA PRO A 13 2.67 5.93 23.84
C PRO A 13 1.64 4.80 24.00
N LEU A 14 2.03 3.56 23.65
CA LEU A 14 1.14 2.39 23.73
C LEU A 14 0.66 2.14 25.18
N SER A 15 1.48 2.46 26.19
CA SER A 15 1.10 2.41 27.61
C SER A 15 -0.13 3.28 27.91
N ALA A 16 -0.15 4.53 27.43
CA ALA A 16 -1.25 5.47 27.63
C ALA A 16 -2.52 5.04 26.89
N TYR A 17 -2.39 4.51 25.67
CA TYR A 17 -3.52 3.96 24.92
C TYR A 17 -4.17 2.79 25.66
N LEU A 18 -3.36 1.85 26.13
CA LEU A 18 -3.86 0.71 26.90
C LEU A 18 -4.45 1.15 28.24
N ALA A 19 -3.85 2.12 28.94
CA ALA A 19 -4.44 2.67 30.17
C ALA A 19 -5.80 3.31 29.92
N GLY A 20 -5.96 4.02 28.80
CA GLY A 20 -7.25 4.55 28.33
C GLY A 20 -8.29 3.46 28.12
N LEU A 21 -7.94 2.40 27.39
CA LEU A 21 -8.82 1.25 27.22
C LEU A 21 -9.15 0.57 28.56
N GLY A 22 -8.17 0.43 29.45
CA GLY A 22 -8.36 -0.16 30.77
C GLY A 22 -9.36 0.60 31.60
N LEU A 23 -9.22 1.93 31.68
CA LEU A 23 -10.16 2.80 32.38
C LEU A 23 -11.58 2.65 31.83
N PHE A 24 -11.72 2.70 30.50
CA PHE A 24 -13.00 2.52 29.83
C PHE A 24 -13.63 1.17 30.14
N ARG A 25 -12.85 0.09 30.10
CA ARG A 25 -13.29 -1.27 30.42
C ARG A 25 -13.82 -1.38 31.83
N VAL A 26 -13.04 -0.94 32.81
CA VAL A 26 -13.38 -1.10 34.23
C VAL A 26 -14.57 -0.21 34.62
N LEU A 27 -14.67 1.00 34.07
CA LEU A 27 -15.84 1.86 34.27
C LEU A 27 -17.11 1.20 33.72
N GLY A 28 -17.05 0.68 32.50
CA GLY A 28 -18.22 0.06 31.87
C GLY A 28 -18.65 -1.24 32.53
N GLU A 29 -17.73 -1.97 33.13
CA GLU A 29 -18.04 -3.22 33.85
C GLU A 29 -18.52 -2.99 35.29
N GLN A 30 -18.03 -1.94 35.97
CA GLN A 30 -18.13 -1.83 37.43
C GLN A 30 -18.96 -0.63 37.90
N ALA A 31 -19.24 0.35 37.02
CA ALA A 31 -19.89 1.59 37.42
C ALA A 31 -21.01 2.03 36.47
N ASP A 32 -20.77 1.99 35.16
CA ASP A 32 -21.66 2.59 34.18
C ASP A 32 -21.71 1.78 32.89
N PRO A 33 -22.64 0.82 32.75
CA PRO A 33 -22.77 0.00 31.54
C PRO A 33 -23.00 0.78 30.24
N GLU A 34 -23.50 2.01 30.35
CA GLU A 34 -23.80 2.90 29.21
C GLU A 34 -22.63 3.86 28.88
N VAL A 35 -21.47 3.70 29.53
CA VAL A 35 -20.29 4.50 29.21
C VAL A 35 -19.92 4.37 27.74
N THR A 36 -19.62 5.51 27.12
CA THR A 36 -19.06 5.53 25.76
C THR A 36 -17.71 6.22 25.74
N ALA A 37 -16.87 5.83 24.79
CA ALA A 37 -15.53 6.35 24.62
C ALA A 37 -15.26 6.72 23.16
N CYS A 38 -14.48 7.77 22.92
CA CYS A 38 -13.83 8.03 21.63
C CYS A 38 -12.46 8.69 21.81
N TRP A 39 -11.66 8.67 20.75
CA TRP A 39 -10.35 9.29 20.70
C TRP A 39 -10.41 10.64 20.01
N THR A 40 -9.72 11.63 20.56
CA THR A 40 -9.52 12.97 19.98
C THR A 40 -8.05 13.34 20.01
N ASP A 41 -7.68 14.47 19.39
CA ASP A 41 -6.31 14.97 19.48
C ASP A 41 -5.93 15.43 20.90
N ASP A 42 -6.93 15.76 21.73
CA ASP A 42 -6.75 16.14 23.14
C ASP A 42 -6.66 14.92 24.09
N GLY A 43 -6.91 13.70 23.61
CA GLY A 43 -6.88 12.47 24.41
C GLY A 43 -8.16 11.64 24.32
N LEU A 44 -8.30 10.68 25.23
CA LEU A 44 -9.50 9.87 25.39
C LEU A 44 -10.65 10.72 25.93
N VAL A 45 -11.81 10.63 25.30
CA VAL A 45 -13.05 11.25 25.77
C VAL A 45 -13.97 10.15 26.28
N LEU A 46 -14.51 10.32 27.49
CA LEU A 46 -15.51 9.44 28.09
C LEU A 46 -16.79 10.20 28.38
N ASP A 47 -17.94 9.67 27.96
CA ASP A 47 -19.25 10.13 28.41
C ASP A 47 -19.81 9.09 29.39
N THR A 48 -19.91 9.45 30.68
CA THR A 48 -20.30 8.53 31.76
C THR A 48 -21.14 9.21 32.85
N THR A 49 -21.85 8.43 33.65
CA THR A 49 -22.54 8.90 34.87
C THR A 49 -21.59 9.18 36.04
N VAL A 50 -20.33 8.72 36.01
CA VAL A 50 -19.35 8.95 37.07
C VAL A 50 -18.80 10.39 37.00
N PRO A 51 -19.01 11.24 38.00
CA PRO A 51 -18.64 12.66 37.93
C PRO A 51 -17.16 12.94 38.25
N GLU A 52 -16.48 12.08 39.03
CA GLU A 52 -15.09 12.27 39.43
C GLU A 52 -14.34 10.93 39.33
N LEU A 53 -13.57 10.76 38.25
CA LEU A 53 -12.97 9.47 37.89
C LEU A 53 -11.81 9.08 38.81
N GLY A 54 -11.02 10.04 39.29
CA GLY A 54 -9.85 9.78 40.13
C GLY A 54 -10.26 9.19 41.48
N GLY A 55 -11.29 9.77 42.10
CA GLY A 55 -11.89 9.22 43.31
C GLY A 55 -12.57 7.90 43.11
N TRP A 56 -13.27 7.71 41.99
CA TRP A 56 -13.84 6.40 41.67
C TRP A 56 -12.76 5.30 41.59
N LEU A 57 -11.61 5.57 40.97
CA LEU A 57 -10.48 4.64 40.95
C LEU A 57 -9.99 4.31 42.37
N VAL A 58 -9.78 5.33 43.18
CA VAL A 58 -9.25 5.14 44.54
C VAL A 58 -10.25 4.40 45.45
N ASP A 59 -11.53 4.72 45.36
CA ASP A 59 -12.53 4.30 46.35
C ASP A 59 -13.31 3.06 45.91
N ARG A 60 -13.51 2.83 44.61
CA ARG A 60 -14.47 1.85 44.08
C ARG A 60 -13.89 0.80 43.14
N TYR A 61 -12.86 1.12 42.35
CA TYR A 61 -12.30 0.17 41.37
C TYR A 61 -11.90 -1.17 41.99
N VAL A 62 -12.38 -2.25 41.38
CA VAL A 62 -12.08 -3.64 41.73
C VAL A 62 -11.13 -4.24 40.69
N PRO A 63 -9.90 -4.65 41.08
CA PRO A 63 -8.93 -5.17 40.13
C PRO A 63 -9.29 -6.55 39.58
N THR A 64 -9.07 -6.74 38.28
CA THR A 64 -9.12 -8.07 37.67
C THR A 64 -7.96 -8.93 38.20
N PRO A 65 -8.21 -10.21 38.57
CA PRO A 65 -7.14 -11.10 38.97
C PRO A 65 -6.14 -11.35 37.84
N VAL A 66 -4.85 -11.10 38.11
CA VAL A 66 -3.73 -11.27 37.18
C VAL A 66 -2.73 -12.23 37.81
N LEU A 67 -2.68 -13.48 37.36
CA LEU A 67 -1.87 -14.54 37.97
C LEU A 67 -1.26 -15.44 36.88
N SER A 68 0.03 -15.72 36.99
CA SER A 68 0.80 -16.49 36.00
C SER A 68 1.55 -17.68 36.64
N PRO A 69 0.86 -18.68 37.22
CA PRO A 69 1.52 -19.78 37.96
C PRO A 69 2.46 -20.65 37.12
N TRP A 70 2.50 -20.44 35.81
CA TRP A 70 3.39 -21.11 34.85
C TRP A 70 4.72 -20.38 34.61
N ASN A 71 4.92 -19.17 35.15
CA ASN A 71 6.16 -18.40 35.01
C ASN A 71 7.01 -18.46 36.29
N GLU A 72 8.33 -18.58 36.13
CA GLU A 72 9.29 -18.26 37.19
C GLU A 72 9.36 -16.74 37.35
N GLY A 73 9.28 -16.23 38.59
CA GLY A 73 9.20 -14.79 38.89
C GLY A 73 7.78 -14.26 39.17
N SER A 74 6.77 -15.12 39.10
CA SER A 74 5.35 -14.78 39.31
C SER A 74 4.86 -14.89 40.76
N GLY A 75 5.71 -15.41 41.66
CA GLY A 75 5.36 -15.69 43.06
C GLY A 75 5.06 -17.16 43.35
N PHE A 76 4.94 -17.99 42.31
CA PHE A 76 4.65 -19.42 42.42
C PHE A 76 5.89 -20.32 42.25
N GLY A 77 7.02 -19.75 41.84
CA GLY A 77 8.31 -20.42 41.70
C GLY A 77 9.06 -20.55 43.03
N VAL A 78 9.97 -21.53 43.12
CA VAL A 78 10.74 -21.83 44.34
C VAL A 78 11.65 -20.66 44.76
N LYS A 79 12.13 -19.87 43.79
CA LYS A 79 13.06 -18.76 44.00
C LYS A 79 12.36 -17.39 44.13
N ASP A 80 11.03 -17.35 44.05
CA ASP A 80 10.25 -16.12 43.93
C ASP A 80 9.97 -15.44 45.29
N LYS A 81 11.01 -15.17 46.09
CA LYS A 81 10.82 -14.60 47.44
C LYS A 81 10.08 -13.26 47.44
N THR A 82 10.56 -12.27 46.68
CA THR A 82 9.94 -10.93 46.61
C THR A 82 8.58 -10.93 45.91
N PRO A 83 8.41 -11.61 44.75
CA PRO A 83 7.08 -11.73 44.14
C PRO A 83 6.05 -12.40 45.06
N LYS A 84 6.45 -13.45 45.79
CA LYS A 84 5.58 -14.12 46.75
C LYS A 84 5.19 -13.20 47.92
N GLN A 85 6.11 -12.37 48.43
CA GLN A 85 5.79 -11.38 49.45
C GLN A 85 4.73 -10.38 48.99
N ALA A 86 4.81 -9.91 47.75
CA ALA A 86 3.78 -9.02 47.19
C ALA A 86 2.42 -9.72 47.05
N LEU A 87 2.43 -10.98 46.61
CA LEU A 87 1.23 -11.82 46.52
C LEU A 87 0.58 -12.04 47.89
N ASP A 88 1.37 -12.42 48.91
CA ASP A 88 0.91 -12.64 50.27
C ASP A 88 0.36 -11.34 50.89
N ALA A 89 1.00 -10.20 50.62
CA ALA A 89 0.54 -8.89 51.05
C ALA A 89 -0.82 -8.53 50.44
N LEU A 90 -1.06 -8.81 49.15
CA LEU A 90 -2.38 -8.61 48.53
C LEU A 90 -3.45 -9.52 49.12
N VAL A 91 -3.11 -10.79 49.42
CA VAL A 91 -4.05 -11.70 50.07
C VAL A 91 -4.45 -11.19 51.46
N ALA A 92 -3.48 -10.70 52.24
CA ALA A 92 -3.69 -10.15 53.59
C ALA A 92 -4.29 -8.72 53.60
N HIS A 93 -4.28 -8.02 52.46
CA HIS A 93 -4.72 -6.63 52.36
C HIS A 93 -6.20 -6.47 52.79
N PRO A 94 -6.58 -5.46 53.59
CA PRO A 94 -7.92 -5.38 54.19
C PRO A 94 -9.06 -5.04 53.21
N SER A 95 -8.73 -4.55 52.02
CA SER A 95 -9.73 -4.13 51.03
C SER A 95 -10.59 -5.30 50.52
N PRO A 96 -11.94 -5.23 50.61
CA PRO A 96 -12.83 -6.24 50.02
C PRO A 96 -12.76 -6.29 48.49
N ARG A 97 -12.18 -5.25 47.87
CA ARG A 97 -11.96 -5.19 46.41
C ARG A 97 -11.02 -6.29 45.89
N LEU A 98 -10.33 -7.01 46.79
CA LEU A 98 -9.44 -8.12 46.44
C LEU A 98 -10.09 -9.50 46.64
N ASP A 99 -11.39 -9.59 46.92
CA ASP A 99 -12.04 -10.89 47.17
C ASP A 99 -11.97 -11.83 45.96
N ALA A 100 -12.22 -11.34 44.75
CA ALA A 100 -12.06 -12.12 43.52
C ALA A 100 -10.60 -12.58 43.31
N PHE A 101 -9.64 -11.74 43.70
CA PHE A 101 -8.21 -12.06 43.64
C PHE A 101 -7.88 -13.20 44.63
N ARG A 102 -8.36 -13.13 45.87
CA ARG A 102 -8.16 -14.19 46.88
C ARG A 102 -8.70 -15.54 46.41
N VAL A 103 -9.88 -15.55 45.79
CA VAL A 103 -10.46 -16.77 45.19
C VAL A 103 -9.55 -17.32 44.08
N ALA A 104 -9.06 -16.46 43.19
CA ALA A 104 -8.19 -16.87 42.08
C ALA A 104 -6.82 -17.40 42.56
N VAL A 105 -6.24 -16.82 43.61
CA VAL A 105 -4.94 -17.23 44.18
C VAL A 105 -4.99 -18.68 44.68
N VAL A 106 -6.08 -19.13 45.31
CA VAL A 106 -6.22 -20.52 45.76
C VAL A 106 -6.01 -21.50 44.59
N THR A 107 -6.65 -21.21 43.46
CA THR A 107 -6.53 -22.04 42.24
C THR A 107 -5.11 -21.98 41.67
N ALA A 108 -4.51 -20.79 41.61
CA ALA A 108 -3.16 -20.61 41.07
C ALA A 108 -2.11 -21.34 41.91
N THR A 109 -2.21 -21.26 43.24
CA THR A 109 -1.33 -21.96 44.17
C THR A 109 -1.42 -23.47 43.99
N TRP A 110 -2.64 -24.01 43.97
CA TRP A 110 -2.86 -25.45 43.76
C TRP A 110 -2.27 -25.94 42.44
N VAL A 111 -2.49 -25.20 41.34
CA VAL A 111 -1.96 -25.56 40.02
C VAL A 111 -0.43 -25.45 39.98
N GLY A 112 0.15 -24.40 40.56
CA GLY A 112 1.60 -24.24 40.63
C GLY A 112 2.28 -25.37 41.40
N GLU A 113 1.70 -25.79 42.53
CA GLU A 113 2.20 -26.91 43.35
C GLU A 113 2.08 -28.26 42.64
N ARG A 114 0.94 -28.53 41.99
CA ARG A 114 0.75 -29.75 41.19
C ARG A 114 1.67 -29.80 39.99
N SER A 115 1.84 -28.68 39.30
CA SER A 115 2.78 -28.56 38.18
C SER A 115 4.19 -28.95 38.59
N ARG A 116 4.67 -28.43 39.74
CA ARG A 116 6.01 -28.71 40.25
C ARG A 116 6.16 -30.15 40.73
N SER A 117 5.23 -30.63 41.56
CA SER A 117 5.30 -31.97 42.14
C SER A 117 5.20 -33.09 41.11
N GLN A 118 4.48 -32.86 40.01
CA GLN A 118 4.27 -33.85 38.95
C GLN A 118 5.06 -33.59 37.67
N GLY A 119 5.91 -32.56 37.64
CA GLY A 119 6.72 -32.20 36.47
C GLY A 119 5.88 -31.87 35.23
N TRP A 120 4.79 -31.12 35.37
CA TRP A 120 3.97 -30.72 34.21
C TRP A 120 4.75 -29.77 33.29
N THR A 121 4.50 -29.89 31.98
CA THR A 121 4.96 -28.91 31.00
C THR A 121 4.21 -27.57 31.15
N LYS A 122 4.79 -26.46 30.65
CA LYS A 122 4.17 -25.13 30.68
C LYS A 122 2.76 -25.16 30.05
N GLU A 123 2.61 -25.83 28.92
CA GLU A 123 1.35 -26.02 28.19
C GLU A 123 0.30 -26.73 29.05
N ARG A 124 0.70 -27.81 29.73
CA ARG A 124 -0.19 -28.56 30.63
C ARG A 124 -0.59 -27.70 31.82
N THR A 125 0.34 -26.96 32.41
CA THR A 125 0.07 -26.07 33.55
C THR A 125 -0.92 -24.98 33.18
N ILE A 126 -0.73 -24.31 32.04
CA ILE A 126 -1.66 -23.30 31.52
C ILE A 126 -3.03 -23.92 31.27
N ARG A 127 -3.10 -25.11 30.64
CA ARG A 127 -4.38 -25.80 30.38
C ARG A 127 -5.11 -26.17 31.67
N GLN A 128 -4.41 -26.72 32.65
CA GLN A 128 -4.99 -27.10 33.93
C GLN A 128 -5.43 -25.90 34.76
N PHE A 129 -4.71 -24.77 34.65
CA PHE A 129 -5.09 -23.50 35.26
C PHE A 129 -6.34 -22.92 34.61
N ARG A 130 -6.35 -22.79 33.28
CA ARG A 130 -7.52 -22.28 32.54
C ARG A 130 -8.79 -23.08 32.81
N ASN A 131 -8.69 -24.41 32.93
CA ASN A 131 -9.84 -25.28 33.22
C ASN A 131 -10.42 -25.15 34.63
N ARG A 132 -9.70 -24.51 35.56
CA ARG A 132 -10.12 -24.34 36.97
C ARG A 132 -10.25 -22.88 37.38
N ALA A 133 -9.73 -21.97 36.57
CA ALA A 133 -9.72 -20.55 36.84
C ALA A 133 -11.15 -20.04 37.03
N PRO A 134 -11.43 -19.20 38.04
CA PRO A 134 -12.68 -18.47 38.10
C PRO A 134 -12.83 -17.55 36.87
N ASP A 135 -14.07 -17.27 36.47
CA ASP A 135 -14.37 -16.48 35.27
C ASP A 135 -13.65 -15.13 35.25
N ALA A 136 -13.52 -14.47 36.41
CA ALA A 136 -12.83 -13.19 36.56
C ALA A 136 -11.36 -13.22 36.13
N LEU A 137 -10.70 -14.39 36.12
CA LEU A 137 -9.28 -14.56 35.76
C LEU A 137 -9.10 -14.94 34.28
N LEU A 138 -10.12 -15.48 33.62
CA LEU A 138 -10.03 -15.96 32.24
C LEU A 138 -9.52 -14.90 31.24
N PRO A 139 -9.94 -13.61 31.32
CA PRO A 139 -9.43 -12.58 30.42
C PRO A 139 -7.90 -12.44 30.44
N TRP A 140 -7.26 -12.58 31.61
CA TRP A 140 -5.80 -12.53 31.73
C TRP A 140 -5.12 -13.71 31.01
N ILE A 141 -5.66 -14.92 31.18
CA ILE A 141 -5.12 -16.12 30.53
C ILE A 141 -5.26 -15.98 29.01
N ASP A 142 -6.44 -15.58 28.53
CA ASP A 142 -6.73 -15.50 27.09
C ASP A 142 -5.96 -14.35 26.38
N ALA A 143 -5.53 -13.33 27.13
CA ALA A 143 -4.63 -12.27 26.64
C ALA A 143 -3.15 -12.67 26.62
N THR A 144 -2.72 -13.57 27.49
CA THR A 144 -1.30 -13.95 27.63
C THR A 144 -0.92 -15.20 26.84
N VAL A 145 -1.86 -16.10 26.57
CA VAL A 145 -1.55 -17.37 25.90
C VAL A 145 -2.74 -17.91 25.10
N VAL A 146 -2.41 -18.48 23.94
CA VAL A 146 -3.36 -19.20 23.09
C VAL A 146 -2.96 -20.66 23.04
N LEU A 147 -3.87 -21.55 23.40
CA LEU A 147 -3.66 -22.99 23.30
C LEU A 147 -4.28 -23.54 22.01
N VAL A 148 -3.46 -24.15 21.15
CA VAL A 148 -3.91 -24.81 19.92
C VAL A 148 -3.38 -26.25 19.90
N GLY A 149 -4.28 -27.20 20.14
CA GLY A 149 -3.88 -28.61 20.31
C GLY A 149 -2.96 -28.79 21.52
N GLU A 150 -1.73 -29.24 21.28
CA GLU A 150 -0.68 -29.39 22.30
C GLU A 150 0.34 -28.25 22.31
N GLN A 151 0.17 -27.22 21.48
CA GLN A 151 1.09 -26.09 21.39
C GLN A 151 0.53 -24.84 22.07
N SER A 152 1.43 -24.06 22.69
CA SER A 152 1.14 -22.73 23.21
C SER A 152 1.71 -21.66 22.26
N TYR A 153 0.93 -20.60 22.03
CA TYR A 153 1.37 -19.40 21.34
C TYR A 153 1.20 -18.19 22.25
N PHE A 154 2.19 -17.30 22.27
CA PHE A 154 2.17 -16.12 23.12
C PHE A 154 1.89 -14.86 22.29
N PRO A 155 0.78 -14.15 22.53
CA PRO A 155 0.53 -12.85 21.94
C PRO A 155 1.65 -11.87 22.29
N PRO A 156 2.16 -11.09 21.31
CA PRO A 156 3.37 -10.32 21.51
C PRO A 156 3.20 -9.13 22.47
N LEU A 157 1.96 -8.67 22.67
CA LEU A 157 1.62 -7.58 23.58
C LEU A 157 2.05 -7.87 25.01
N LEU A 158 1.81 -9.08 25.54
CA LEU A 158 2.18 -9.47 26.92
C LEU A 158 3.38 -10.42 26.96
N GLY A 159 4.25 -10.30 25.94
CA GLY A 159 5.50 -11.05 25.81
C GLY A 159 5.31 -12.56 25.76
N SER A 160 6.08 -13.33 26.54
CA SER A 160 6.12 -14.80 26.46
C SER A 160 5.24 -15.48 27.51
N GLY A 161 3.98 -15.05 27.56
CA GLY A 161 2.98 -15.56 28.51
C GLY A 161 2.97 -14.79 29.82
N GLY A 162 2.94 -13.46 29.77
CA GLY A 162 2.91 -12.58 30.94
C GLY A 162 4.28 -12.03 31.36
N ASN A 163 5.34 -12.25 30.59
CA ASN A 163 6.67 -11.73 30.87
C ASN A 163 7.35 -11.09 29.65
N ASP A 164 8.18 -10.08 29.91
CA ASP A 164 9.08 -9.48 28.91
C ASP A 164 10.52 -9.37 29.46
N GLY A 165 11.41 -10.21 28.95
CA GLY A 165 12.78 -10.29 29.47
C GLY A 165 12.77 -10.71 30.94
N ARG A 166 13.16 -9.79 31.84
CA ARG A 166 13.14 -10.00 33.30
C ARG A 166 11.88 -9.44 33.97
N LEU A 167 11.04 -8.71 33.24
CA LEU A 167 9.82 -8.14 33.76
C LEU A 167 8.71 -9.19 33.77
N GLU A 168 8.13 -9.47 34.93
CA GLU A 168 6.88 -10.24 35.05
C GLU A 168 5.72 -9.26 35.26
N PHE A 169 4.75 -9.28 34.35
CA PHE A 169 3.62 -8.34 34.38
C PHE A 169 2.72 -8.58 35.60
N SER A 170 2.47 -9.84 36.00
CA SER A 170 1.64 -10.13 37.18
C SER A 170 2.25 -9.57 38.46
N THR A 171 3.53 -9.81 38.68
CA THR A 171 4.25 -9.32 39.86
C THR A 171 4.30 -7.80 39.90
N SER A 172 4.58 -7.17 38.76
CA SER A 172 4.61 -5.71 38.66
C SER A 172 3.23 -5.11 38.92
N PHE A 173 2.18 -5.73 38.38
CA PHE A 173 0.78 -5.36 38.64
C PHE A 173 0.45 -5.46 40.13
N HIS A 174 0.85 -6.55 40.81
CA HIS A 174 0.62 -6.71 42.24
C HIS A 174 1.27 -5.63 43.09
N GLN A 175 2.52 -5.29 42.78
CA GLN A 175 3.25 -4.22 43.47
C GLN A 175 2.58 -2.86 43.26
N ARG A 176 2.15 -2.54 42.03
CA ARG A 176 1.43 -1.29 41.75
C ARG A 176 0.05 -1.27 42.41
N LEU A 177 -0.65 -2.40 42.49
CA LEU A 177 -1.90 -2.51 43.25
C LEU A 177 -1.71 -2.16 44.73
N LEU A 178 -0.65 -2.66 45.38
CA LEU A 178 -0.34 -2.32 46.77
C LEU A 178 -0.03 -0.82 46.97
N GLU A 179 0.48 -0.14 45.93
CA GLU A 179 0.75 1.30 45.97
C GLU A 179 -0.53 2.13 45.81
N VAL A 180 -1.48 1.69 44.97
CA VAL A 180 -2.72 2.45 44.69
C VAL A 180 -3.85 2.13 45.66
N LEU A 181 -3.87 0.94 46.25
CA LEU A 181 -4.83 0.52 47.27
C LEU A 181 -4.35 0.96 48.66
N GLY A 182 -4.27 2.27 48.89
CA GLY A 182 -3.79 2.82 50.16
C GLY A 182 -4.60 2.34 51.38
N VAL A 183 -3.91 2.05 52.48
CA VAL A 183 -4.53 1.65 53.77
C VAL A 183 -4.56 2.78 54.79
N THR A 184 -3.72 3.80 54.60
CA THR A 184 -3.69 5.02 55.43
C THR A 184 -4.21 6.22 54.63
N PRO A 185 -4.73 7.27 55.30
CA PRO A 185 -5.18 8.49 54.62
C PRO A 185 -4.12 9.09 53.69
N VAL A 186 -2.86 9.15 54.12
CA VAL A 186 -1.74 9.68 53.31
C VAL A 186 -1.52 8.86 52.02
N GLN A 187 -1.64 7.53 52.11
CA GLN A 187 -1.51 6.68 50.92
C GLN A 187 -2.72 6.83 49.98
N VAL A 188 -3.92 6.99 50.53
CA VAL A 188 -5.14 7.24 49.76
C VAL A 188 -5.05 8.58 49.02
N ASP A 189 -4.60 9.65 49.69
CA ASP A 189 -4.42 10.96 49.08
C ASP A 189 -3.36 10.94 47.98
N ARG A 190 -2.23 10.24 48.22
CA ARG A 190 -1.21 10.05 47.19
C ARG A 190 -1.75 9.28 45.98
N SER A 191 -2.51 8.20 46.22
CA SER A 191 -3.14 7.42 45.15
C SER A 191 -4.11 8.27 44.33
N ARG A 192 -4.87 9.16 44.98
CA ARG A 192 -5.78 10.10 44.32
C ARG A 192 -5.04 11.12 43.47
N ALA A 193 -3.96 11.70 43.98
CA ALA A 193 -3.12 12.61 43.22
C ALA A 193 -2.51 11.93 41.98
N LEU A 194 -2.00 10.70 42.13
CA LEU A 194 -1.48 9.92 41.00
C LEU A 194 -2.56 9.60 39.94
N ALA A 195 -3.79 9.32 40.37
CA ALA A 195 -4.92 9.10 39.46
C ALA A 195 -5.29 10.39 38.72
N GLN A 196 -5.36 11.52 39.41
CA GLN A 196 -5.65 12.81 38.80
C GLN A 196 -4.58 13.21 37.79
N ASP A 197 -3.30 13.12 38.17
CA ASP A 197 -2.16 13.36 37.30
C ASP A 197 -2.23 12.54 36.00
N LEU A 198 -2.54 11.25 36.10
CA LEU A 198 -2.74 10.38 34.93
C LEU A 198 -3.89 10.86 34.04
N LEU A 199 -5.03 11.23 34.62
CA LEU A 199 -6.22 11.63 33.86
C LEU A 199 -6.00 12.98 33.17
N THR A 200 -5.38 13.94 33.85
CA THR A 200 -5.17 15.30 33.36
C THR A 200 -3.87 15.49 32.58
N GLY A 201 -2.96 14.50 32.63
CA GLY A 201 -1.61 14.63 32.06
C GLY A 201 -0.72 15.62 32.83
N GLN A 202 -0.97 15.78 34.14
CA GLN A 202 -0.14 16.60 35.02
C GLN A 202 0.88 15.71 35.73
N GLU A 203 1.94 16.32 36.28
CA GLU A 203 3.00 15.62 37.03
C GLU A 203 3.23 16.35 38.37
N SER A 204 2.20 16.36 39.21
CA SER A 204 2.21 17.03 40.51
C SER A 204 2.83 16.18 41.62
N VAL A 205 2.83 14.84 41.47
CA VAL A 205 3.37 13.90 42.47
C VAL A 205 4.47 12.99 41.93
N PRO A 206 5.48 12.62 42.74
CA PRO A 206 6.56 11.73 42.31
C PRO A 206 6.07 10.33 41.91
N LEU A 207 6.50 9.92 40.71
CA LEU A 207 6.25 8.58 40.15
C LEU A 207 7.02 7.48 40.90
N SER A 208 6.56 6.24 40.73
CA SER A 208 7.19 5.06 41.35
C SER A 208 8.36 4.56 40.51
N ARG A 209 9.44 4.13 41.18
CA ARG A 209 10.61 3.51 40.53
C ARG A 209 10.28 2.09 40.08
N ALA A 210 9.85 1.95 38.83
CA ALA A 210 9.55 0.67 38.20
C ALA A 210 9.56 0.79 36.68
N SER A 211 9.74 -0.34 36.00
CA SER A 211 9.68 -0.40 34.54
C SER A 211 8.24 -0.50 34.05
N ALA A 212 7.89 0.33 33.06
CA ALA A 212 6.65 0.20 32.28
C ALA A 212 6.71 -0.94 31.24
N GLY A 213 7.81 -1.69 31.18
CA GLY A 213 8.04 -2.73 30.18
C GLY A 213 8.15 -2.16 28.78
N GLN A 214 7.76 -2.97 27.79
CA GLN A 214 7.87 -2.59 26.37
C GLN A 214 6.96 -1.44 25.95
N PHE A 215 6.02 -0.97 26.77
CA PHE A 215 4.93 -0.09 26.32
C PHE A 215 5.26 1.40 26.34
N ASP A 216 6.32 1.80 27.03
CA ASP A 216 6.76 3.18 27.12
C ASP A 216 8.29 3.31 26.91
N PRO A 217 8.73 3.61 25.67
CA PRO A 217 10.15 3.77 25.37
C PRO A 217 10.81 4.90 26.19
N LEU A 218 10.07 5.94 26.56
CA LEU A 218 10.61 7.13 27.22
C LEU A 218 10.81 6.90 28.72
N SER A 219 9.94 6.10 29.33
CA SER A 219 9.97 5.81 30.78
C SER A 219 10.81 4.58 31.18
N THR A 220 11.45 3.91 30.22
CA THR A 220 12.21 2.66 30.46
C THR A 220 13.55 2.89 31.20
N GLY A 221 14.05 4.13 31.27
CA GLY A 221 15.33 4.47 31.91
C GLY A 221 16.56 3.90 31.18
N GLY A 222 17.72 3.93 31.83
CA GLY A 222 18.99 3.38 31.30
C GLY A 222 19.96 4.42 30.72
N PRO A 223 21.11 4.01 30.14
CA PRO A 223 22.11 4.95 29.62
C PRO A 223 21.52 5.91 28.59
N ASN A 224 21.81 7.21 28.72
CA ASN A 224 21.30 8.29 27.86
C ASN A 224 19.78 8.53 27.93
N SER A 225 19.11 8.06 29.00
CA SER A 225 17.69 8.37 29.25
C SER A 225 17.48 9.72 29.94
N SER A 226 18.55 10.43 30.29
CA SER A 226 18.51 11.78 30.87
C SER A 226 19.68 12.63 30.35
N PRO A 227 19.53 13.97 30.29
CA PRO A 227 20.65 14.89 30.05
C PRO A 227 21.84 14.69 31.00
N PHE A 228 21.62 14.07 32.16
CA PHE A 228 22.62 13.78 33.19
C PHE A 228 23.18 12.35 33.13
N GLY A 229 22.91 11.60 32.05
CA GLY A 229 23.40 10.23 31.86
C GLY A 229 22.29 9.20 31.99
N ALA A 230 22.38 8.31 32.99
CA ALA A 230 21.39 7.26 33.20
C ALA A 230 20.32 7.67 34.22
N ALA A 231 19.04 7.62 33.84
CA ALA A 231 17.91 7.74 34.76
C ALA A 231 17.34 6.37 35.11
N GLU A 232 16.69 6.31 36.28
CA GLU A 232 15.91 5.16 36.70
C GLU A 232 14.61 5.07 35.91
N ALA A 233 14.10 3.84 35.72
CA ALA A 233 12.78 3.63 35.16
C ALA A 233 11.71 4.10 36.16
N ILE A 234 10.75 4.89 35.68
CA ILE A 234 9.65 5.43 36.50
C ILE A 234 8.32 5.16 35.84
N VAL A 235 7.27 4.97 36.63
CA VAL A 235 5.91 4.73 36.11
C VAL A 235 4.87 5.28 37.07
N ASN A 236 3.77 5.80 36.53
CA ASN A 236 2.57 6.05 37.32
C ASN A 236 1.89 4.70 37.65
N PRO A 237 1.71 4.34 38.94
CA PRO A 237 1.10 3.07 39.33
C PRO A 237 -0.28 2.82 38.74
N TRP A 238 -1.14 3.86 38.67
CA TRP A 238 -2.45 3.76 38.03
C TRP A 238 -2.34 3.52 36.53
N ALA A 239 -1.37 4.14 35.86
CA ALA A 239 -1.15 3.92 34.43
C ALA A 239 -0.79 2.46 34.16
N PHE A 240 0.08 1.86 34.98
CA PHE A 240 0.45 0.45 34.83
C PHE A 240 -0.72 -0.49 35.11
N VAL A 241 -1.48 -0.24 36.17
CA VAL A 241 -2.68 -1.03 36.52
C VAL A 241 -3.67 -1.00 35.36
N LEU A 242 -4.05 0.20 34.91
CA LEU A 242 -5.00 0.37 33.82
C LEU A 242 -4.46 -0.15 32.48
N MET A 243 -3.15 -0.04 32.23
CA MET A 243 -2.53 -0.60 31.04
C MET A 243 -2.69 -2.12 30.98
N VAL A 244 -2.49 -2.83 32.10
CA VAL A 244 -2.76 -4.27 32.18
C VAL A 244 -4.24 -4.56 31.96
N GLU A 245 -5.13 -3.76 32.56
CA GLU A 245 -6.58 -3.90 32.37
C GLU A 245 -7.02 -3.70 30.91
N GLY A 246 -6.39 -2.77 30.19
CA GLY A 246 -6.68 -2.51 28.78
C GLY A 246 -6.08 -3.53 27.83
N ALA A 247 -4.94 -4.12 28.17
CA ALA A 247 -4.35 -5.22 27.40
C ALA A 247 -5.30 -6.44 27.31
N LEU A 248 -6.24 -6.59 28.24
CA LEU A 248 -7.24 -7.65 28.23
C LEU A 248 -8.22 -7.58 27.05
N PHE A 249 -8.41 -6.41 26.41
CA PHE A 249 -9.16 -6.34 25.14
C PHE A 249 -8.49 -7.14 24.01
N PHE A 250 -7.19 -7.34 24.07
CA PHE A 250 -6.45 -8.12 23.08
C PHE A 250 -6.46 -9.62 23.39
N ALA A 251 -7.36 -10.07 24.27
CA ALA A 251 -7.62 -11.49 24.49
C ALA A 251 -7.85 -12.21 23.16
N SER A 252 -7.04 -13.22 22.91
CA SER A 252 -7.06 -13.98 21.67
C SER A 252 -8.24 -14.95 21.64
N THR A 253 -9.00 -14.97 20.54
CA THR A 253 -10.06 -15.96 20.36
C THR A 253 -9.54 -17.13 19.52
N ALA A 254 -9.72 -18.37 20.00
CA ALA A 254 -9.31 -19.59 19.29
C ALA A 254 -10.10 -19.87 17.99
N VAL A 255 -11.00 -18.97 17.57
CA VAL A 255 -12.15 -19.28 16.70
C VAL A 255 -11.81 -19.26 15.18
N ARG A 256 -10.65 -18.77 14.74
CA ARG A 256 -10.31 -18.76 13.30
C ARG A 256 -9.64 -20.07 12.82
N ARG A 257 -10.35 -21.20 12.98
CA ARG A 257 -9.89 -22.57 12.62
C ARG A 257 -9.75 -22.88 11.11
N HIS A 258 -10.18 -22.01 10.20
CA HIS A 258 -10.22 -22.35 8.75
C HIS A 258 -9.43 -21.47 7.79
N GLN A 259 -8.61 -20.51 8.25
CA GLN A 259 -7.82 -19.65 7.33
C GLN A 259 -6.31 -19.61 7.63
N HIS A 260 -5.83 -20.34 8.63
CA HIS A 260 -4.43 -20.35 9.06
C HIS A 260 -3.70 -21.59 8.53
N GLN A 261 -2.98 -21.44 7.43
CA GLN A 261 -1.92 -22.37 6.99
C GLN A 261 -0.56 -22.09 7.66
N ALA A 262 -0.51 -21.28 8.71
CA ALA A 262 0.68 -21.06 9.51
C ALA A 262 0.26 -20.98 10.98
N GLY A 263 0.80 -21.85 11.83
CA GLY A 263 0.48 -21.97 13.26
C GLY A 263 0.77 -20.69 14.05
N ARG A 264 -0.08 -19.67 13.90
CA ARG A 264 -0.14 -18.48 14.73
C ARG A 264 -1.61 -18.26 15.10
N ALA A 265 -1.85 -18.10 16.39
CA ALA A 265 -3.14 -17.66 16.88
C ALA A 265 -3.51 -16.28 16.30
N ALA A 266 -4.79 -16.07 16.03
CA ALA A 266 -5.30 -14.76 15.60
C ALA A 266 -5.34 -13.83 16.81
N ILE A 267 -4.42 -12.86 16.85
CA ILE A 267 -4.37 -11.82 17.89
C ILE A 267 -4.94 -10.54 17.28
N PRO A 268 -5.82 -9.82 17.99
CA PRO A 268 -6.44 -8.62 17.45
C PRO A 268 -5.42 -7.62 16.93
N PHE A 269 -5.62 -7.17 15.69
CA PHE A 269 -4.84 -6.13 15.01
C PHE A 269 -3.32 -6.30 15.05
N THR A 270 -2.84 -7.55 15.10
CA THR A 270 -1.41 -7.87 15.17
C THR A 270 -0.93 -8.50 13.86
N VAL A 271 0.19 -8.01 13.33
CA VAL A 271 0.83 -8.53 12.11
C VAL A 271 2.30 -8.83 12.33
N ALA A 272 2.92 -9.55 11.40
CA ALA A 272 4.36 -9.78 11.43
C ALA A 272 5.12 -8.47 11.21
N ALA A 273 6.25 -8.33 11.92
CA ALA A 273 7.12 -7.19 11.78
C ALA A 273 7.68 -7.09 10.37
N THR A 274 7.61 -5.89 9.80
CA THR A 274 8.11 -5.59 8.48
C THR A 274 8.94 -4.30 8.55
N PRO A 275 10.16 -4.25 7.99
CA PRO A 275 10.96 -3.01 7.97
C PRO A 275 10.32 -1.94 7.07
N ASP A 276 9.37 -2.33 6.23
CA ASP A 276 8.72 -1.45 5.25
C ASP A 276 7.78 -0.44 5.94
N GLY A 277 7.85 0.82 5.50
CA GLY A 277 6.87 1.86 5.83
C GLY A 277 7.12 2.62 7.14
N SER A 278 8.25 2.38 7.80
CA SER A 278 8.75 3.25 8.88
C SER A 278 10.12 3.81 8.52
N THR A 279 10.42 5.02 9.00
CA THR A 279 11.74 5.66 8.84
C THR A 279 12.82 5.03 9.74
N SER A 280 12.41 4.26 10.76
CA SER A 280 13.28 3.70 11.80
C SER A 280 13.48 2.18 11.72
N GLY A 281 12.80 1.47 10.80
CA GLY A 281 12.88 0.01 10.70
C GLY A 281 14.13 -0.45 9.94
N ALA A 282 14.97 -1.26 10.58
CA ALA A 282 16.10 -1.92 9.92
C ALA A 282 15.74 -3.36 9.52
N ALA A 283 16.13 -3.78 8.31
CA ALA A 283 15.99 -5.18 7.91
C ALA A 283 16.85 -6.08 8.82
N GLY A 284 16.24 -7.09 9.42
CA GLY A 284 16.92 -8.03 10.33
C GLY A 284 16.89 -7.65 11.82
N GLU A 285 16.22 -6.55 12.20
CA GLU A 285 15.95 -6.26 13.61
C GLU A 285 15.05 -7.35 14.21
N VAL A 286 15.42 -7.89 15.37
CA VAL A 286 14.61 -8.89 16.05
C VAL A 286 13.34 -8.21 16.57
N SER A 287 12.18 -8.76 16.22
CA SER A 287 10.89 -8.17 16.59
C SER A 287 9.85 -9.26 16.87
N ARG A 288 8.95 -8.96 17.80
CA ARG A 288 7.79 -9.80 18.14
C ARG A 288 6.58 -9.58 17.22
N GLY A 289 6.62 -8.58 16.35
CA GLY A 289 5.51 -8.22 15.48
C GLY A 289 5.18 -6.73 15.54
N GLU A 290 4.05 -6.39 14.95
CA GLU A 290 3.48 -5.05 14.97
C GLU A 290 2.05 -5.09 15.49
N ILE A 291 1.68 -4.05 16.23
CA ILE A 291 0.32 -3.85 16.74
C ILE A 291 -0.26 -2.59 16.10
N TRP A 292 -1.49 -2.71 15.61
CA TRP A 292 -2.23 -1.62 15.02
C TRP A 292 -3.38 -1.25 15.96
N ALA A 293 -3.17 -0.23 16.79
CA ALA A 293 -4.14 0.23 17.78
C ALA A 293 -5.27 1.03 17.11
N PRO A 294 -6.52 0.53 17.07
CA PRO A 294 -7.62 1.24 16.43
C PRO A 294 -7.99 2.54 17.16
N LEU A 295 -8.32 3.57 16.41
CA LEU A 295 -8.81 4.86 16.88
C LEU A 295 -10.15 5.14 16.21
N TRP A 296 -11.11 5.62 16.99
CA TRP A 296 -12.46 5.94 16.56
C TRP A 296 -12.86 7.29 17.17
N GLU A 297 -13.44 8.17 16.34
CA GLU A 297 -13.85 9.52 16.72
C GLU A 297 -15.32 9.55 17.17
N ARG A 298 -16.15 8.64 16.62
CA ARG A 298 -17.53 8.45 17.06
C ARG A 298 -17.55 7.66 18.38
N PRO A 299 -18.25 8.10 19.43
CA PRO A 299 -18.35 7.37 20.69
C PRO A 299 -18.84 5.93 20.50
N PHE A 300 -18.10 4.97 21.07
CA PHE A 300 -18.45 3.55 21.11
C PHE A 300 -18.80 3.15 22.54
N SER A 301 -19.85 2.34 22.69
CA SER A 301 -20.17 1.62 23.92
C SER A 301 -19.15 0.52 24.21
N LEU A 302 -19.10 0.05 25.47
CA LEU A 302 -18.22 -1.07 25.84
C LEU A 302 -18.52 -2.34 25.00
N SER A 303 -19.79 -2.59 24.67
CA SER A 303 -20.19 -3.70 23.78
C SER A 303 -19.64 -3.56 22.37
N GLU A 304 -19.71 -2.35 21.77
CA GLU A 304 -19.16 -2.09 20.44
C GLU A 304 -17.64 -2.27 20.43
N THR A 305 -16.93 -1.79 21.46
CA THR A 305 -15.49 -1.97 21.57
C THR A 305 -15.11 -3.44 21.76
N ARG A 306 -15.83 -4.20 22.60
CA ARG A 306 -15.60 -5.66 22.71
C ARG A 306 -15.80 -6.37 21.37
N GLN A 307 -16.84 -6.00 20.62
CA GLN A 307 -17.09 -6.54 19.28
C GLN A 307 -15.94 -6.17 18.32
N LEU A 308 -15.47 -4.92 18.33
CA LEU A 308 -14.35 -4.45 17.51
C LEU A 308 -13.08 -5.30 17.72
N PHE A 309 -12.70 -5.54 18.97
CA PHE A 309 -11.52 -6.34 19.31
C PHE A 309 -11.73 -7.84 19.08
N SER A 310 -12.94 -8.36 19.27
CA SER A 310 -13.25 -9.77 18.97
C SER A 310 -13.22 -10.06 17.47
N ASP A 311 -13.82 -9.17 16.66
CA ASP A 311 -13.82 -9.27 15.20
C ASP A 311 -12.44 -8.99 14.62
N ALA A 312 -11.70 -8.03 15.17
CA ALA A 312 -10.36 -7.62 14.75
C ALA A 312 -10.19 -7.63 13.23
N ARG A 313 -11.16 -7.04 12.54
CA ARG A 313 -11.24 -7.13 11.07
C ARG A 313 -10.17 -6.23 10.47
N ALA A 314 -9.21 -6.86 9.79
CA ALA A 314 -8.26 -6.24 8.87
C ALA A 314 -7.92 -7.28 7.80
N ALA A 315 -8.52 -7.13 6.62
CA ALA A 315 -8.43 -8.12 5.55
C ALA A 315 -8.06 -7.51 4.20
N TRP A 316 -7.22 -8.23 3.47
CA TRP A 316 -6.82 -7.92 2.10
C TRP A 316 -7.01 -9.16 1.22
N ARG A 317 -7.64 -8.99 0.06
CA ARG A 317 -7.96 -10.09 -0.88
C ARG A 317 -8.72 -11.25 -0.20
N GLY A 318 -9.68 -10.93 0.66
CA GLY A 318 -10.50 -11.90 1.39
C GLY A 318 -9.77 -12.69 2.48
N ARG A 319 -8.53 -12.30 2.85
CA ARG A 319 -7.72 -12.96 3.88
C ARG A 319 -7.29 -11.96 4.95
N PRO A 320 -7.12 -12.38 6.22
CA PRO A 320 -6.55 -11.53 7.25
C PRO A 320 -5.17 -11.00 6.84
N ALA A 321 -4.92 -9.72 7.09
CA ALA A 321 -3.62 -9.10 6.86
C ALA A 321 -2.56 -9.77 7.75
N ARG A 322 -1.38 -10.07 7.18
CA ARG A 322 -0.27 -10.75 7.86
C ARG A 322 0.96 -9.87 8.02
N ARG A 323 1.05 -8.77 7.27
CA ARG A 323 2.16 -7.81 7.25
C ARG A 323 1.62 -6.39 7.12
N ALA A 324 2.46 -5.41 7.44
CA ALA A 324 2.11 -3.98 7.37
C ALA A 324 1.49 -3.59 6.02
N VAL A 325 2.09 -4.03 4.91
CA VAL A 325 1.62 -3.68 3.56
C VAL A 325 0.18 -4.16 3.27
N GLU A 326 -0.20 -5.33 3.80
CA GLU A 326 -1.56 -5.86 3.67
C GLU A 326 -2.52 -5.12 4.60
N PHE A 327 -2.04 -4.63 5.74
CA PHE A 327 -2.83 -3.81 6.67
C PHE A 327 -3.10 -2.42 6.07
N TYR A 328 -2.09 -1.75 5.49
CA TYR A 328 -2.29 -0.51 4.72
C TYR A 328 -3.33 -0.71 3.62
N ALA A 329 -3.20 -1.78 2.83
CA ALA A 329 -4.18 -2.10 1.78
C ALA A 329 -5.60 -2.31 2.35
N ALA A 330 -5.74 -2.94 3.52
CA ALA A 330 -7.03 -3.08 4.20
C ALA A 330 -7.62 -1.71 4.62
N THR A 331 -6.81 -0.77 5.12
CA THR A 331 -7.29 0.58 5.48
C THR A 331 -7.74 1.40 4.27
N ARG A 332 -7.24 1.09 3.07
CA ARG A 332 -7.60 1.77 1.81
C ARG A 332 -8.74 1.12 1.04
N SER A 333 -9.02 -0.15 1.29
CA SER A 333 -10.07 -0.92 0.58
C SER A 333 -11.29 -1.20 1.45
N LEU A 334 -11.44 -0.49 2.58
CA LEU A 334 -12.47 -0.75 3.60
C LEU A 334 -12.48 -2.21 4.07
N GLY A 335 -11.30 -2.82 4.11
CA GLY A 335 -11.05 -4.16 4.61
C GLY A 335 -10.95 -4.23 6.14
N VAL A 336 -11.06 -3.08 6.82
CA VAL A 336 -11.04 -2.97 8.28
C VAL A 336 -12.45 -2.94 8.90
N ALA A 337 -12.54 -3.00 10.22
CA ALA A 337 -13.81 -2.87 10.94
C ALA A 337 -14.48 -1.50 10.68
N ARG A 338 -15.81 -1.48 10.60
CA ARG A 338 -16.57 -0.23 10.40
C ARG A 338 -16.47 0.65 11.64
N GLY A 339 -16.42 1.96 11.42
CA GLY A 339 -16.35 2.96 12.49
C GLY A 339 -14.97 3.13 13.13
N VAL A 340 -13.94 2.45 12.61
CA VAL A 340 -12.54 2.79 12.92
C VAL A 340 -12.07 3.85 11.93
N ASP A 341 -11.63 4.98 12.46
CA ASP A 341 -11.24 6.16 11.68
C ASP A 341 -9.72 6.22 11.44
N ALA A 342 -8.93 5.65 12.35
CA ALA A 342 -7.48 5.54 12.18
C ALA A 342 -6.90 4.35 12.96
N PHE A 343 -5.61 4.09 12.75
CA PHE A 343 -4.81 3.19 13.55
C PHE A 343 -3.49 3.84 13.93
N THR A 344 -3.02 3.66 15.16
CA THR A 344 -1.60 3.90 15.49
C THR A 344 -0.83 2.60 15.33
N ARG A 345 0.19 2.61 14.48
CA ARG A 345 1.06 1.46 14.18
C ARG A 345 2.25 1.45 15.14
N TYR A 346 2.43 0.37 15.87
CA TYR A 346 3.57 0.11 16.74
C TYR A 346 4.40 -1.07 16.25
N GLY A 347 5.72 -0.92 16.22
CA GLY A 347 6.65 -2.03 16.06
C GLY A 347 7.19 -2.48 17.41
N LEU A 348 7.13 -3.78 17.70
CA LEU A 348 7.64 -4.37 18.94
C LEU A 348 9.07 -4.87 18.71
N HIS A 349 10.05 -3.98 18.85
CA HIS A 349 11.45 -4.25 18.51
C HIS A 349 12.28 -4.61 19.74
N GLN A 350 13.17 -5.59 19.62
CA GLN A 350 14.10 -5.94 20.67
C GLN A 350 15.18 -4.86 20.77
N ARG A 351 15.25 -4.16 21.90
CA ARG A 351 16.22 -3.10 22.18
C ARG A 351 16.75 -3.26 23.60
N ASN A 352 18.02 -2.93 23.85
CA ASN A 352 18.66 -3.05 25.16
C ASN A 352 18.68 -4.49 25.73
N GLY A 353 19.30 -5.43 25.00
CA GLY A 353 19.41 -6.83 25.43
C GLY A 353 18.17 -7.64 25.04
N LEU A 354 17.50 -8.29 26.00
CA LEU A 354 16.30 -9.13 25.76
C LEU A 354 14.97 -8.38 25.86
N ALA A 355 15.00 -7.09 26.23
CA ALA A 355 13.80 -6.28 26.37
C ALA A 355 13.24 -5.89 24.99
N HIS A 356 11.92 -5.79 24.89
CA HIS A 356 11.25 -5.26 23.71
C HIS A 356 10.77 -3.85 23.99
N VAL A 357 10.57 -3.07 22.93
CA VAL A 357 10.07 -1.70 22.99
C VAL A 357 9.06 -1.50 21.87
N ALA A 358 7.89 -1.00 22.23
CA ALA A 358 6.81 -0.61 21.34
C ALA A 358 7.09 0.79 20.79
N VAL A 359 7.71 0.83 19.61
CA VAL A 359 8.05 2.09 18.94
C VAL A 359 6.86 2.53 18.09
N PRO A 360 6.31 3.74 18.28
CA PRO A 360 5.32 4.28 17.35
C PRO A 360 5.97 4.50 16.00
N LEU A 361 5.39 3.89 14.95
CA LEU A 361 5.93 3.91 13.59
C LEU A 361 5.14 4.85 12.67
N ASP A 362 3.82 4.89 12.81
CA ASP A 362 2.92 5.62 11.92
C ASP A 362 1.54 5.86 12.57
N ARG A 363 0.80 6.88 12.11
CA ARG A 363 -0.64 7.06 12.38
C ARG A 363 -1.37 7.01 11.04
N VAL A 364 -2.15 5.95 10.85
CA VAL A 364 -2.75 5.59 9.55
C VAL A 364 -4.24 5.86 9.59
N THR A 365 -4.68 6.88 8.87
CA THR A 365 -6.12 7.16 8.69
C THR A 365 -6.77 6.10 7.82
N VAL A 366 -8.02 5.74 8.11
CA VAL A 366 -8.84 4.87 7.27
C VAL A 366 -9.55 5.74 6.25
N VAL A 367 -9.24 5.54 4.97
CA VAL A 367 -9.80 6.34 3.87
C VAL A 367 -10.08 5.41 2.72
N ASP A 368 -11.30 5.44 2.19
CA ASP A 368 -11.66 4.64 1.02
C ASP A 368 -10.91 5.16 -0.22
N ARG A 369 -10.12 4.27 -0.81
CA ARG A 369 -9.36 4.47 -2.04
C ARG A 369 -9.52 3.21 -2.89
N PRO A 370 -10.67 3.05 -3.58
CA PRO A 370 -11.02 1.82 -4.26
C PRO A 370 -9.97 1.42 -5.32
N GLU A 371 -9.23 2.37 -5.89
CA GLU A 371 -8.15 2.12 -6.83
C GLU A 371 -7.03 1.24 -6.27
N VAL A 372 -6.81 1.21 -4.95
CA VAL A 372 -5.77 0.37 -4.32
C VAL A 372 -6.00 -1.12 -4.62
N ARG A 373 -7.25 -1.54 -4.88
CA ARG A 373 -7.58 -2.92 -5.32
C ARG A 373 -6.83 -3.37 -6.57
N LEU A 374 -6.39 -2.44 -7.42
CA LEU A 374 -5.61 -2.75 -8.62
C LEU A 374 -4.27 -3.41 -8.29
N ALA A 375 -3.70 -3.13 -7.12
CA ALA A 375 -2.45 -3.72 -6.68
C ALA A 375 -2.53 -5.26 -6.58
N ALA A 376 -3.70 -5.79 -6.18
CA ALA A 376 -3.94 -7.22 -6.06
C ALA A 376 -3.77 -7.98 -7.39
N ARG A 377 -4.03 -7.32 -8.53
CA ARG A 377 -3.91 -7.92 -9.87
C ARG A 377 -2.44 -8.16 -10.28
N LEU A 378 -1.48 -7.59 -9.55
CA LEU A 378 -0.05 -7.67 -9.84
C LEU A 378 0.66 -8.70 -8.95
N GLU A 379 0.10 -9.02 -7.78
CA GLU A 379 0.76 -9.85 -6.76
C GLU A 379 1.02 -11.30 -7.19
N ASP A 380 0.11 -11.91 -7.95
CA ASP A 380 0.12 -13.35 -8.20
C ASP A 380 1.37 -13.79 -8.96
N TRP A 381 1.75 -13.03 -10.00
CA TRP A 381 2.97 -13.31 -10.76
C TRP A 381 4.22 -13.01 -9.93
N VAL A 382 4.23 -11.95 -9.13
CA VAL A 382 5.38 -11.63 -8.26
C VAL A 382 5.61 -12.73 -7.21
N SER A 383 4.54 -13.39 -6.75
CA SER A 383 4.65 -14.56 -5.86
C SER A 383 5.45 -15.71 -6.49
N TRP A 384 5.33 -15.93 -7.80
CA TRP A 384 6.13 -16.92 -8.54
C TRP A 384 7.60 -16.52 -8.58
N VAL A 385 7.90 -15.24 -8.85
CA VAL A 385 9.27 -14.71 -8.86
C VAL A 385 9.96 -14.94 -7.51
N ARG A 386 9.24 -14.76 -6.39
CA ARG A 386 9.78 -15.03 -5.05
C ARG A 386 10.17 -16.49 -4.84
N ARG A 387 9.40 -17.44 -5.40
CA ARG A 387 9.70 -18.88 -5.30
C ARG A 387 10.90 -19.29 -6.16
N GLY A 388 11.13 -18.62 -7.30
CA GLY A 388 12.22 -18.90 -8.24
C GLY A 388 13.64 -18.48 -7.78
N ALA A 389 13.84 -18.14 -6.50
CA ALA A 389 15.12 -17.74 -5.91
C ALA A 389 15.80 -16.55 -6.61
N GLY A 390 15.12 -15.40 -6.65
CA GLY A 390 15.64 -14.14 -7.20
C GLY A 390 16.86 -13.61 -6.44
N THR A 391 18.07 -13.90 -6.94
CA THR A 391 19.34 -13.32 -6.46
C THR A 391 19.86 -12.28 -7.46
N GLY A 392 20.83 -11.46 -7.04
CA GLY A 392 21.43 -10.42 -7.89
C GLY A 392 20.41 -9.37 -8.36
N SER A 393 20.40 -9.07 -9.65
CA SER A 393 19.55 -8.02 -10.25
C SER A 393 18.05 -8.28 -10.08
N VAL A 394 17.60 -9.55 -10.12
CA VAL A 394 16.19 -9.89 -9.89
C VAL A 394 15.79 -9.56 -8.45
N GLY A 395 16.63 -9.92 -7.47
CA GLY A 395 16.38 -9.62 -6.06
C GLY A 395 16.37 -8.11 -5.77
N GLU A 396 17.20 -7.33 -6.45
CA GLU A 396 17.15 -5.86 -6.38
C GLU A 396 15.84 -5.30 -6.93
N ARG A 397 15.39 -5.75 -8.12
CA ARG A 397 14.12 -5.29 -8.71
C ARG A 397 12.91 -5.73 -7.89
N LEU A 398 12.97 -6.90 -7.25
CA LEU A 398 11.94 -7.36 -6.33
C LEU A 398 11.80 -6.44 -5.11
N ARG A 399 12.91 -5.97 -4.53
CA ARG A 399 12.89 -4.98 -3.44
C ARG A 399 12.30 -3.64 -3.90
N ARG A 400 12.66 -3.18 -5.11
CA ARG A 400 12.05 -1.95 -5.69
C ARG A 400 10.55 -2.10 -5.91
N PHE A 401 10.08 -3.29 -6.32
CA PHE A 401 8.66 -3.61 -6.37
C PHE A 401 8.03 -3.52 -4.99
N ASP A 402 8.64 -4.11 -3.95
CA ASP A 402 8.11 -4.05 -2.58
C ASP A 402 7.96 -2.62 -2.07
N THR A 403 8.96 -1.76 -2.32
CA THR A 403 8.89 -0.33 -1.98
C THR A 403 7.77 0.38 -2.74
N ALA A 404 7.64 0.17 -4.06
CA ALA A 404 6.60 0.80 -4.87
C ALA A 404 5.20 0.29 -4.53
N TYR A 405 5.08 -1.01 -4.20
CA TYR A 405 3.85 -1.65 -3.77
C TYR A 405 3.37 -1.06 -2.45
N LEU A 406 4.26 -0.95 -1.45
CA LEU A 406 3.94 -0.28 -0.20
C LEU A 406 3.50 1.17 -0.40
N ALA A 407 4.26 1.95 -1.18
CA ALA A 407 3.92 3.34 -1.44
C ALA A 407 2.53 3.47 -2.08
N TYR A 408 2.19 2.62 -3.05
CA TYR A 408 0.87 2.64 -3.69
C TYR A 408 -0.25 2.24 -2.74
N VAL A 409 -0.10 1.17 -1.94
CA VAL A 409 -1.18 0.77 -1.01
C VAL A 409 -1.33 1.72 0.17
N ARG A 410 -0.29 2.49 0.53
CA ARG A 410 -0.35 3.53 1.56
C ARG A 410 -0.97 4.82 1.03
N ASP A 411 -0.49 5.28 -0.13
CA ASP A 411 -0.72 6.64 -0.63
C ASP A 411 -1.69 6.73 -1.82
N GLY A 412 -2.00 5.62 -2.52
CA GLY A 412 -2.91 5.56 -3.67
C GLY A 412 -2.49 6.45 -4.86
N GLY A 413 -3.40 6.70 -5.80
CA GLY A 413 -3.24 7.68 -6.88
C GLY A 413 -2.28 7.33 -8.03
N ALA A 414 -2.26 8.22 -9.05
CA ALA A 414 -1.69 7.99 -10.38
C ALA A 414 -0.17 7.75 -10.38
N LEU A 415 0.62 8.62 -9.73
CA LEU A 415 2.08 8.51 -9.76
C LEU A 415 2.59 7.30 -8.96
N PRO A 416 2.10 7.01 -7.74
CA PRO A 416 2.45 5.76 -7.05
C PRO A 416 2.02 4.51 -7.83
N LEU A 417 0.86 4.52 -8.51
CA LEU A 417 0.45 3.43 -9.41
C LEU A 417 1.43 3.25 -10.58
N ALA A 418 1.85 4.35 -11.21
CA ALA A 418 2.80 4.32 -12.32
C ALA A 418 4.14 3.71 -11.88
N ARG A 419 4.64 4.09 -10.69
CA ARG A 419 5.87 3.51 -10.12
C ARG A 419 5.73 2.02 -9.82
N LEU A 420 4.59 1.60 -9.28
CA LEU A 420 4.29 0.18 -9.06
C LEU A 420 4.29 -0.60 -10.39
N LEU A 421 3.55 -0.14 -11.39
CA LEU A 421 3.49 -0.78 -12.71
C LEU A 421 4.87 -0.81 -13.40
N ALA A 422 5.62 0.30 -13.35
CA ALA A 422 6.97 0.35 -13.91
C ALA A 422 7.92 -0.65 -13.24
N SER A 423 7.82 -0.80 -11.91
CA SER A 423 8.62 -1.80 -11.17
C SER A 423 8.30 -3.24 -11.59
N VAL A 424 7.05 -3.54 -11.98
CA VAL A 424 6.67 -4.85 -12.53
C VAL A 424 7.32 -5.08 -13.89
N THR A 425 7.31 -4.08 -14.77
CA THR A 425 7.98 -4.16 -16.09
C THR A 425 9.49 -4.34 -15.93
N ASP A 426 10.11 -3.63 -14.98
CA ASP A 426 11.52 -3.78 -14.66
C ASP A 426 11.86 -5.17 -14.12
N LEU A 427 11.01 -5.70 -13.25
CA LEU A 427 11.17 -7.05 -12.70
C LEU A 427 11.03 -8.11 -13.80
N GLU A 428 10.04 -7.98 -14.68
CA GLU A 428 9.84 -8.84 -15.85
C GLU A 428 11.04 -8.81 -16.80
N GLN A 429 11.59 -7.62 -17.07
CA GLN A 429 12.79 -7.48 -17.88
C GLN A 429 14.03 -8.12 -17.23
N ALA A 430 14.18 -8.00 -15.91
CA ALA A 430 15.27 -8.62 -15.16
C ALA A 430 15.17 -10.15 -15.14
N VAL A 431 13.96 -10.70 -14.95
CA VAL A 431 13.71 -12.15 -15.02
C VAL A 431 14.06 -12.67 -16.41
N GLY A 432 13.59 -12.02 -17.47
CA GLY A 432 13.86 -12.45 -18.85
C GLY A 432 15.34 -12.45 -19.24
N ARG A 433 16.18 -11.64 -18.57
CA ARG A 433 17.64 -11.61 -18.75
C ARG A 433 18.39 -12.62 -17.88
N SER A 434 17.75 -13.18 -16.85
CA SER A 434 18.34 -14.14 -15.91
C SER A 434 17.97 -15.56 -16.32
N GLY A 435 18.86 -16.28 -17.02
CA GLY A 435 18.59 -17.64 -17.50
C GLY A 435 18.02 -18.57 -16.44
N ARG A 436 18.67 -18.68 -15.27
CA ARG A 436 18.21 -19.52 -14.16
C ARG A 436 16.80 -19.16 -13.67
N THR A 437 16.51 -17.86 -13.50
CA THR A 437 15.21 -17.41 -12.96
C THR A 437 14.11 -17.55 -14.01
N ARG A 438 14.42 -17.23 -15.26
CA ARG A 438 13.56 -17.35 -16.43
C ARG A 438 13.02 -18.77 -16.60
N ASP A 439 13.87 -19.77 -16.39
CA ASP A 439 13.49 -21.18 -16.54
C ASP A 439 12.56 -21.67 -15.41
N ALA A 440 12.53 -20.97 -14.27
CA ALA A 440 11.70 -21.30 -13.10
C ALA A 440 10.41 -20.46 -12.97
N VAL A 441 10.26 -19.39 -13.77
CA VAL A 441 9.16 -18.42 -13.64
C VAL A 441 8.40 -18.33 -14.96
N PRO A 442 7.06 -18.54 -14.96
CA PRO A 442 6.27 -18.40 -16.18
C PRO A 442 6.24 -16.93 -16.66
N VAL A 443 6.04 -16.72 -17.97
CA VAL A 443 5.80 -15.38 -18.51
C VAL A 443 4.54 -14.79 -17.89
N ARG A 444 4.60 -13.51 -17.52
CA ARG A 444 3.46 -12.81 -16.93
C ARG A 444 2.34 -12.64 -17.96
N THR A 445 1.11 -12.84 -17.51
CA THR A 445 -0.09 -12.39 -18.23
C THR A 445 -0.48 -11.01 -17.68
N PRO A 446 -0.35 -9.93 -18.48
CA PRO A 446 -0.69 -8.59 -18.01
C PRO A 446 -2.20 -8.39 -17.81
N PRO A 447 -2.65 -7.67 -16.76
CA PRO A 447 -4.04 -7.29 -16.63
C PRO A 447 -4.46 -6.30 -17.74
N SER A 448 -5.77 -6.22 -18.03
CA SER A 448 -6.32 -5.23 -18.98
C SER A 448 -6.07 -3.81 -18.47
N ALA A 449 -5.72 -2.89 -19.38
CA ALA A 449 -5.35 -1.53 -19.06
C ALA A 449 -6.52 -0.63 -18.65
N GLY A 450 -7.78 -1.02 -18.93
CA GLY A 450 -8.97 -0.17 -18.71
C GLY A 450 -9.04 0.50 -17.33
N GLU A 451 -9.23 -0.30 -16.28
CA GLU A 451 -9.34 0.21 -14.90
C GLU A 451 -8.07 0.94 -14.42
N PHE A 452 -6.90 0.56 -14.93
CA PHE A 452 -5.65 1.22 -14.59
C PHE A 452 -5.55 2.60 -15.25
N LEU A 453 -6.00 2.71 -16.50
CA LEU A 453 -5.96 3.95 -17.26
C LEU A 453 -6.84 5.02 -16.61
N GLU A 454 -8.01 4.66 -16.08
CA GLU A 454 -8.88 5.57 -15.33
C GLU A 454 -8.12 6.28 -14.21
N VAL A 455 -7.30 5.55 -13.45
CA VAL A 455 -6.47 6.12 -12.37
C VAL A 455 -5.27 6.90 -12.92
N LEU A 456 -4.57 6.36 -13.92
CA LEU A 456 -3.37 7.00 -14.48
C LEU A 456 -3.70 8.36 -15.12
N THR A 457 -4.87 8.48 -15.78
CA THR A 457 -5.27 9.72 -16.49
C THR A 457 -5.38 10.94 -15.58
N ALA A 458 -5.58 10.76 -14.27
CA ALA A 458 -5.61 11.85 -13.30
C ALA A 458 -4.29 12.64 -13.22
N ALA A 459 -3.17 12.11 -13.72
CA ALA A 459 -1.91 12.84 -13.81
C ALA A 459 -1.92 13.96 -14.87
N SER A 460 -2.79 13.87 -15.90
CA SER A 460 -2.95 14.87 -16.97
C SER A 460 -1.64 15.30 -17.66
N ARG A 461 -0.68 14.38 -17.82
CA ARG A 461 0.65 14.64 -18.41
C ARG A 461 0.74 14.29 -19.91
N ALA A 462 1.46 15.10 -20.69
CA ALA A 462 1.77 14.78 -22.09
C ALA A 462 2.60 13.49 -22.20
N GLU A 463 3.56 13.28 -21.29
CA GLU A 463 4.40 12.08 -21.26
C GLU A 463 3.57 10.80 -21.08
N LEU A 464 2.52 10.84 -20.25
CA LEU A 464 1.57 9.73 -20.10
C LEU A 464 0.82 9.47 -21.40
N ARG A 465 0.26 10.50 -22.05
CA ARG A 465 -0.50 10.33 -23.30
C ARG A 465 0.34 9.70 -24.40
N ILE A 466 1.59 10.11 -24.53
CA ILE A 466 2.56 9.54 -25.47
C ILE A 466 2.91 8.10 -25.08
N ALA A 467 3.21 7.83 -23.81
CA ALA A 467 3.50 6.50 -23.31
C ALA A 467 2.35 5.51 -23.57
N VAL A 468 1.10 5.93 -23.36
CA VAL A 468 -0.10 5.15 -23.69
C VAL A 468 -0.19 4.89 -25.19
N GLY A 469 0.04 5.90 -26.03
CA GLY A 469 0.05 5.75 -27.49
C GLY A 469 1.11 4.78 -27.99
N ILE A 470 2.30 4.79 -27.38
CA ILE A 470 3.39 3.86 -27.70
C ILE A 470 3.05 2.45 -27.20
N ALA A 471 2.66 2.29 -25.93
CA ALA A 471 2.45 0.99 -25.30
C ALA A 471 1.25 0.22 -25.89
N SER A 472 0.20 0.95 -26.28
CA SER A 472 -1.01 0.38 -26.89
C SER A 472 -0.85 0.04 -28.37
N ALA A 473 0.26 0.44 -29.01
CA ALA A 473 0.53 0.13 -30.39
C ALA A 473 0.73 -1.39 -30.59
N ALA A 474 0.01 -1.94 -31.57
CA ALA A 474 0.06 -3.36 -31.88
C ALA A 474 -0.13 -3.63 -33.39
N THR A 475 0.47 -4.72 -33.87
CA THR A 475 0.29 -5.20 -35.23
C THR A 475 -1.13 -5.74 -35.46
N ALA A 476 -1.60 -5.70 -36.69
CA ALA A 476 -2.84 -6.34 -37.11
C ALA A 476 -2.50 -7.66 -37.80
N ALA A 477 -2.47 -8.76 -37.04
CA ALA A 477 -2.14 -10.07 -37.58
C ALA A 477 -3.36 -11.02 -37.46
N PRO A 478 -4.09 -11.29 -38.56
CA PRO A 478 -5.19 -12.26 -38.57
C PRO A 478 -4.73 -13.72 -38.78
N ARG A 479 -3.51 -13.94 -39.31
CA ARG A 479 -2.91 -15.29 -39.55
C ARG A 479 -1.76 -15.64 -38.60
N GLN A 480 -1.19 -14.65 -37.91
CA GLN A 480 -0.18 -14.80 -36.85
C GLN A 480 -0.69 -14.10 -35.59
N GLU A 481 -0.08 -14.34 -34.43
CA GLU A 481 -0.44 -13.58 -33.23
C GLU A 481 0.09 -12.13 -33.30
N ALA A 482 -0.78 -11.17 -32.99
CA ALA A 482 -0.42 -9.76 -32.96
C ALA A 482 0.70 -9.48 -31.95
N ARG A 483 1.73 -8.75 -32.38
CA ARG A 483 2.81 -8.27 -31.52
C ARG A 483 2.42 -6.90 -30.97
N THR A 484 2.42 -6.79 -29.65
CA THR A 484 2.23 -5.53 -28.92
C THR A 484 3.59 -4.88 -28.69
N MET A 485 3.60 -3.60 -28.32
CA MET A 485 4.84 -2.92 -27.93
C MET A 485 5.62 -3.65 -26.82
N ARG A 486 4.91 -4.29 -25.87
CA ARG A 486 5.53 -5.17 -24.85
C ARG A 486 6.32 -6.32 -25.50
N HIS A 487 5.77 -7.00 -26.51
CA HIS A 487 6.46 -8.08 -27.22
C HIS A 487 7.63 -7.59 -28.09
N LEU A 488 7.66 -6.31 -28.46
CA LEU A 488 8.78 -5.74 -29.21
C LEU A 488 9.95 -5.37 -28.30
N LEU A 489 9.64 -4.76 -27.14
CA LEU A 489 10.64 -4.15 -26.26
C LEU A 489 11.14 -5.08 -25.13
N LEU A 490 10.37 -6.10 -24.76
CA LEU A 490 10.72 -7.06 -23.71
C LEU A 490 11.03 -8.45 -24.30
N PRO A 491 11.80 -9.31 -23.61
CA PRO A 491 12.17 -10.64 -24.09
C PRO A 491 11.04 -11.67 -23.92
N VAL A 492 9.86 -11.38 -24.48
CA VAL A 492 8.64 -12.20 -24.38
C VAL A 492 7.95 -12.29 -25.75
N ASP A 493 7.33 -13.42 -26.04
CA ASP A 493 6.51 -13.60 -27.25
C ASP A 493 5.00 -13.43 -26.98
N PRO A 494 4.18 -13.32 -28.05
CA PRO A 494 2.72 -13.32 -27.93
C PRO A 494 2.16 -14.57 -27.23
N GLN A 495 2.66 -15.75 -27.58
CA GLN A 495 2.49 -16.94 -26.75
C GLN A 495 3.31 -16.75 -25.47
N PRO A 496 2.85 -17.23 -24.29
CA PRO A 496 3.49 -17.00 -23.00
C PRO A 496 4.82 -17.77 -22.85
N ARG A 497 5.82 -17.37 -23.64
CA ARG A 497 7.16 -17.95 -23.75
C ARG A 497 8.19 -16.84 -23.70
N TRP A 498 9.28 -17.12 -22.99
CA TRP A 498 10.41 -16.22 -22.93
C TRP A 498 11.22 -16.28 -24.23
N ARG A 499 11.82 -15.15 -24.59
CA ARG A 499 12.81 -15.05 -25.67
C ARG A 499 14.22 -14.91 -25.09
N ALA A 500 15.23 -15.30 -25.86
CA ALA A 500 16.62 -15.00 -25.51
C ALA A 500 16.91 -13.50 -25.59
N SER A 501 16.26 -12.79 -26.52
CA SER A 501 16.37 -11.35 -26.70
C SER A 501 15.04 -10.71 -27.14
N PRO A 502 14.79 -9.42 -26.82
CA PRO A 502 13.69 -8.66 -27.39
C PRO A 502 13.78 -8.59 -28.93
N VAL A 503 12.65 -8.37 -29.60
CA VAL A 503 12.63 -8.15 -31.06
C VAL A 503 13.42 -6.89 -31.43
N VAL A 504 13.26 -5.83 -30.64
CA VAL A 504 14.04 -4.59 -30.77
C VAL A 504 14.83 -4.38 -29.48
N PRO A 505 16.17 -4.59 -29.50
CA PRO A 505 16.99 -4.53 -28.29
C PRO A 505 17.29 -3.09 -27.87
N GLY A 506 17.60 -2.91 -26.58
CA GLY A 506 18.10 -1.65 -26.03
C GLY A 506 17.10 -0.85 -25.19
N PHE A 507 15.87 -1.31 -25.01
CA PHE A 507 14.92 -0.66 -24.10
C PHE A 507 15.46 -0.62 -22.66
N GLY A 508 15.60 0.60 -22.11
CA GLY A 508 16.23 0.87 -20.81
C GLY A 508 17.76 0.89 -20.81
N LEU A 509 18.40 0.79 -21.97
CA LEU A 509 19.87 0.86 -22.14
C LEU A 509 20.29 1.94 -23.14
N ARG A 510 19.49 2.18 -24.17
CA ARG A 510 19.67 3.21 -25.20
C ARG A 510 18.61 4.31 -25.03
N PRO A 511 18.85 5.53 -25.52
CA PRO A 511 17.84 6.57 -25.52
C PRO A 511 16.55 6.09 -26.20
N LEU A 512 15.40 6.36 -25.57
CA LEU A 512 14.11 5.80 -25.99
C LEU A 512 13.78 6.09 -27.47
N ARG A 513 14.08 7.30 -27.94
CA ARG A 513 13.85 7.73 -29.34
C ARG A 513 14.61 6.86 -30.34
N HIS A 514 15.83 6.44 -30.02
CA HIS A 514 16.60 5.51 -30.85
C HIS A 514 15.95 4.13 -30.93
N VAL A 515 15.49 3.60 -29.79
CA VAL A 515 14.80 2.30 -29.73
C VAL A 515 13.49 2.35 -30.52
N LEU A 516 12.72 3.44 -30.41
CA LEU A 516 11.48 3.61 -31.15
C LEU A 516 11.70 3.84 -32.65
N ALA A 517 12.80 4.49 -33.05
CA ALA A 517 13.19 4.56 -34.46
C ALA A 517 13.48 3.16 -35.02
N ASP A 518 14.14 2.29 -34.24
CA ASP A 518 14.37 0.90 -34.63
C ASP A 518 13.06 0.09 -34.66
N VAL A 519 12.10 0.38 -33.77
CA VAL A 519 10.73 -0.16 -33.85
C VAL A 519 10.05 0.24 -35.15
N LEU A 520 10.14 1.50 -35.55
CA LEU A 520 9.56 1.97 -36.81
C LEU A 520 10.24 1.30 -38.02
N LEU A 521 11.56 1.11 -38.00
CA LEU A 521 12.31 0.41 -39.03
C LEU A 521 11.94 -1.07 -39.12
N TRP A 522 11.81 -1.75 -37.97
CA TRP A 522 11.29 -3.12 -37.92
C TRP A 522 9.88 -3.17 -38.50
N ARG A 523 9.03 -2.21 -38.13
CA ARG A 523 7.65 -2.13 -38.59
C ARG A 523 7.56 -1.90 -40.10
N SER A 524 8.44 -1.06 -40.67
CA SER A 524 8.38 -0.76 -42.10
C SER A 524 8.66 -1.97 -42.98
N ARG A 525 9.43 -2.93 -42.47
CA ARG A 525 9.74 -4.22 -43.11
C ARG A 525 8.64 -5.26 -42.94
N THR A 526 7.93 -5.25 -41.81
CA THR A 526 6.91 -6.27 -41.47
C THR A 526 5.48 -5.87 -41.83
N ALA A 527 5.22 -4.61 -42.18
CA ALA A 527 3.88 -4.17 -42.57
C ALA A 527 3.34 -4.82 -43.83
N VAL A 528 4.21 -5.28 -44.72
CA VAL A 528 3.83 -5.96 -45.96
C VAL A 528 3.20 -7.33 -45.68
N ASP A 529 3.53 -7.94 -44.55
CA ASP A 529 3.03 -9.26 -44.14
C ASP A 529 1.65 -9.19 -43.45
N GLU A 530 1.21 -7.98 -43.07
CA GLU A 530 -0.12 -7.78 -42.47
C GLU A 530 -1.22 -7.84 -43.52
N HIS A 531 -2.14 -8.78 -43.35
CA HIS A 531 -3.35 -8.86 -44.16
C HIS A 531 -4.36 -7.82 -43.65
N SER A 532 -4.72 -6.89 -44.53
CA SER A 532 -5.66 -5.80 -44.28
C SER A 532 -6.66 -5.75 -45.44
N GLU A 533 -7.93 -5.47 -45.15
CA GLU A 533 -8.95 -5.18 -46.18
C GLU A 533 -8.57 -3.93 -46.98
N GLN A 534 -7.77 -3.03 -46.40
CA GLN A 534 -7.28 -1.82 -47.06
C GLN A 534 -5.93 -2.07 -47.73
N THR A 535 -5.81 -1.70 -49.00
CA THR A 535 -4.54 -1.72 -49.76
C THR A 535 -3.74 -0.44 -49.56
N PHE A 536 -2.40 -0.55 -49.47
CA PHE A 536 -1.50 0.59 -49.25
C PHE A 536 -0.41 0.67 -50.32
N ARG A 537 -0.10 1.91 -50.75
CA ARG A 537 1.09 2.24 -51.55
C ARG A 537 2.19 2.74 -50.62
N GLY A 538 2.98 1.81 -50.11
CA GLY A 538 4.00 2.04 -49.09
C GLY A 538 3.77 1.18 -47.85
N SER A 539 4.39 1.57 -46.74
CA SER A 539 4.36 0.84 -45.48
C SER A 539 3.65 1.67 -44.40
N PRO A 540 2.44 1.28 -43.96
CA PRO A 540 1.78 1.93 -42.83
C PRO A 540 2.49 1.61 -41.51
N THR A 541 2.27 2.42 -40.48
CA THR A 541 2.81 2.13 -39.13
C THR A 541 1.90 1.16 -38.37
N PHE A 542 1.59 1.42 -37.11
CA PHE A 542 0.69 0.58 -36.31
C PHE A 542 -0.77 0.94 -36.56
N ARG A 543 -1.62 -0.10 -36.69
CA ARG A 543 -3.06 0.06 -37.01
C ARG A 543 -3.96 0.03 -35.79
N ARG A 544 -3.46 -0.51 -34.67
CA ARG A 544 -4.13 -0.53 -33.37
C ARG A 544 -3.35 0.33 -32.37
N GLY A 545 -4.05 0.82 -31.37
CA GLY A 545 -3.50 1.68 -30.31
C GLY A 545 -4.30 2.97 -30.11
N VAL A 546 -4.25 3.48 -28.89
CA VAL A 546 -4.87 4.74 -28.47
C VAL A 546 -4.20 5.89 -29.22
N ARG A 547 -5.02 6.74 -29.84
CA ARG A 547 -4.51 7.87 -30.64
C ARG A 547 -4.10 9.04 -29.74
N VAL A 548 -2.90 9.58 -29.97
CA VAL A 548 -2.31 10.67 -29.20
C VAL A 548 -2.63 12.02 -29.86
N PRO A 549 -2.91 13.09 -29.08
CA PRO A 549 -3.05 14.44 -29.63
C PRO A 549 -1.79 14.83 -30.44
N PRO A 550 -1.97 15.47 -31.61
CA PRO A 550 -0.86 15.80 -32.49
C PRO A 550 0.19 16.68 -31.80
N LEU A 551 -0.23 17.68 -31.02
CA LEU A 551 0.68 18.61 -30.36
C LEU A 551 1.61 17.91 -29.35
N ASP A 552 1.13 16.88 -28.65
CA ASP A 552 1.98 16.05 -27.79
C ASP A 552 3.04 15.29 -28.61
N LEU A 553 2.72 14.81 -29.81
CA LEU A 553 3.67 14.14 -30.70
C LEU A 553 4.74 15.09 -31.26
N HIS A 554 4.36 16.34 -31.52
CA HIS A 554 5.31 17.39 -31.89
C HIS A 554 6.21 17.81 -30.71
N ALA A 555 5.64 17.91 -29.50
CA ALA A 555 6.43 18.13 -28.29
C ALA A 555 7.39 16.94 -28.06
N PHE A 556 6.91 15.71 -28.27
CA PHE A 556 7.74 14.52 -28.18
C PHE A 556 8.89 14.56 -29.17
N ALA A 557 8.68 14.93 -30.44
CA ALA A 557 9.77 15.02 -31.41
C ALA A 557 10.75 16.17 -31.12
N THR A 558 10.38 17.15 -30.30
CA THR A 558 11.23 18.31 -29.98
C THR A 558 12.09 18.02 -28.73
N PRO A 559 13.43 18.11 -28.82
CA PRO A 559 14.30 17.93 -27.66
C PRO A 559 13.97 18.89 -26.51
N GLY A 560 14.01 18.40 -25.26
CA GLY A 560 13.83 19.22 -24.05
C GLY A 560 12.39 19.69 -23.76
N ARG A 561 11.40 19.36 -24.60
CA ARG A 561 9.99 19.73 -24.37
C ARG A 561 9.25 18.79 -23.41
N LEU A 562 9.73 17.57 -23.25
CA LEU A 562 9.18 16.58 -22.35
C LEU A 562 10.27 16.06 -21.41
N ASP A 563 9.87 15.63 -20.21
CA ASP A 563 10.76 14.95 -19.30
C ASP A 563 10.96 13.49 -19.75
N ASP A 564 12.15 13.18 -20.27
CA ASP A 564 12.50 11.84 -20.75
C ASP A 564 12.45 10.79 -19.62
N GLY A 565 12.75 11.17 -18.38
CA GLY A 565 12.66 10.28 -17.21
C GLY A 565 11.21 9.98 -16.83
N ALA A 566 10.34 10.99 -16.86
CA ALA A 566 8.90 10.80 -16.70
C ALA A 566 8.32 9.93 -17.83
N LEU A 567 8.72 10.17 -19.08
CA LEU A 567 8.28 9.38 -20.22
C LEU A 567 8.69 7.90 -20.10
N ASP A 568 9.94 7.61 -19.69
CA ASP A 568 10.39 6.23 -19.44
C ASP A 568 9.57 5.58 -18.31
N LEU A 569 9.31 6.29 -17.21
CA LEU A 569 8.44 5.81 -16.12
C LEU A 569 7.05 5.44 -16.63
N TRP A 570 6.38 6.36 -17.34
CA TRP A 570 5.02 6.13 -17.85
C TRP A 570 4.98 5.02 -18.89
N LEU A 571 5.98 4.94 -19.77
CA LEU A 571 6.07 3.87 -20.76
C LEU A 571 6.22 2.51 -20.08
N ARG A 572 7.14 2.39 -19.11
CA ARG A 572 7.29 1.15 -18.32
C ARG A 572 5.99 0.77 -17.62
N ALA A 573 5.29 1.75 -17.03
CA ALA A 573 3.99 1.53 -16.41
C ALA A 573 2.97 0.98 -17.42
N CYS A 574 2.87 1.59 -18.60
CA CYS A 574 1.92 1.17 -19.64
C CYS A 574 2.28 -0.18 -20.27
N LEU A 575 3.55 -0.55 -20.35
CA LEU A 575 4.01 -1.88 -20.78
C LEU A 575 3.66 -2.98 -19.78
N ALA A 576 3.35 -2.63 -18.53
CA ALA A 576 2.88 -3.58 -17.54
C ALA A 576 1.43 -4.05 -17.81
N LEU A 577 0.73 -3.47 -18.79
CA LEU A 577 -0.70 -3.66 -19.03
C LEU A 577 -0.99 -4.23 -20.43
N ARG A 578 -2.18 -4.81 -20.59
CA ARG A 578 -2.71 -5.34 -21.85
C ARG A 578 -3.73 -4.36 -22.44
N TRP A 579 -3.61 -4.06 -23.74
CA TRP A 579 -4.36 -2.99 -24.40
C TRP A 579 -5.43 -3.48 -25.38
N ASP A 580 -5.75 -4.78 -25.39
CA ASP A 580 -6.80 -5.34 -26.23
C ASP A 580 -8.18 -4.84 -25.80
N GLY A 581 -8.96 -4.32 -26.75
CA GLY A 581 -10.31 -3.80 -26.49
C GLY A 581 -10.35 -2.51 -25.66
N VAL A 582 -9.21 -1.87 -25.40
CA VAL A 582 -9.14 -0.60 -24.65
C VAL A 582 -9.25 0.56 -25.61
N GLU A 583 -10.35 1.31 -25.52
CA GLU A 583 -10.57 2.54 -26.26
C GLU A 583 -10.48 3.75 -25.33
N HIS A 584 -9.80 4.80 -25.78
CA HIS A 584 -9.67 6.05 -25.04
C HIS A 584 -9.44 7.21 -26.00
N THR A 585 -10.04 8.37 -25.71
CA THR A 585 -9.87 9.59 -26.52
C THR A 585 -9.41 10.73 -25.62
N TRP A 586 -8.24 11.28 -25.94
CA TRP A 586 -7.68 12.42 -25.22
C TRP A 586 -8.26 13.75 -25.70
N ALA A 587 -8.47 14.69 -24.78
CA ALA A 587 -8.68 16.10 -25.10
C ALA A 587 -7.46 16.69 -25.83
N ASP A 588 -7.66 17.79 -26.56
CA ASP A 588 -6.53 18.57 -27.11
C ASP A 588 -5.78 19.25 -25.95
N PRO A 589 -4.44 19.32 -25.96
CA PRO A 589 -3.69 20.01 -24.93
C PRO A 589 -3.83 21.54 -25.09
N ASP A 590 -3.82 22.24 -23.96
CA ASP A 590 -3.94 23.71 -23.94
C ASP A 590 -2.63 24.43 -24.32
N GLU A 591 -1.49 23.73 -24.25
CA GLU A 591 -0.17 24.34 -24.44
C GLU A 591 0.20 24.53 -25.92
N PRO A 592 0.62 25.74 -26.34
CA PRO A 592 1.02 25.99 -27.71
C PRO A 592 2.35 25.31 -28.04
N VAL A 593 2.31 24.31 -28.92
CA VAL A 593 3.49 23.67 -29.50
C VAL A 593 3.62 24.12 -30.95
N VAL A 594 4.80 24.63 -31.32
CA VAL A 594 5.09 24.98 -32.72
C VAL A 594 5.16 23.69 -33.54
N PRO A 595 4.24 23.49 -34.50
CA PRO A 595 4.20 22.26 -35.26
C PRO A 595 5.41 22.09 -36.18
N ILE A 596 5.98 20.89 -36.20
CA ILE A 596 7.12 20.52 -37.04
C ILE A 596 6.61 20.15 -38.44
N ALA A 597 6.98 20.93 -39.46
CA ALA A 597 6.51 20.74 -40.83
C ALA A 597 6.67 19.29 -41.32
N THR A 598 7.88 18.72 -41.25
CA THR A 598 8.13 17.35 -41.72
C THR A 598 7.26 16.32 -41.01
N LEU A 599 7.15 16.38 -39.67
CA LEU A 599 6.33 15.43 -38.92
C LEU A 599 4.83 15.58 -39.27
N GLY A 600 4.38 16.82 -39.49
CA GLY A 600 3.03 17.14 -39.92
C GLY A 600 2.64 16.54 -41.27
N LEU A 601 3.59 16.41 -42.19
CA LEU A 601 3.40 15.73 -43.48
C LEU A 601 3.42 14.20 -43.34
N LEU A 602 4.25 13.67 -42.43
CA LEU A 602 4.43 12.24 -42.24
C LEU A 602 3.30 11.58 -41.45
N HIS A 603 2.67 12.27 -40.49
CA HIS A 603 1.55 11.72 -39.70
C HIS A 603 0.35 11.24 -40.55
N PRO A 604 -0.14 12.01 -41.53
CA PRO A 604 -1.18 11.53 -42.45
C PRO A 604 -0.75 10.28 -43.22
N LEU A 605 0.48 10.25 -43.73
CA LEU A 605 1.02 9.10 -44.46
C LEU A 605 1.20 7.87 -43.55
N ALA A 606 1.55 8.07 -42.27
CA ALA A 606 1.64 6.99 -41.29
C ALA A 606 0.26 6.32 -41.03
N ASP A 607 -0.83 7.09 -41.00
CA ASP A 607 -2.21 6.57 -40.84
C ASP A 607 -2.81 6.07 -42.18
N GLY A 608 -2.24 6.51 -43.30
CA GLY A 608 -2.69 6.23 -44.67
C GLY A 608 -3.61 7.33 -45.20
N VAL A 609 -3.14 8.06 -46.21
CA VAL A 609 -3.88 9.18 -46.83
C VAL A 609 -4.72 8.68 -47.99
N THR A 610 -5.99 9.08 -48.00
CA THR A 610 -6.91 8.95 -49.14
C THR A 610 -7.05 10.27 -49.88
N PRO A 611 -7.30 10.27 -51.19
CA PRO A 611 -7.60 11.47 -51.95
C PRO A 611 -8.83 12.22 -51.39
N PRO A 612 -8.84 13.57 -51.34
CA PRO A 612 -9.93 14.34 -50.74
C PRO A 612 -11.31 14.18 -51.40
N ARG A 613 -11.39 13.70 -52.65
CA ARG A 613 -12.63 13.66 -53.46
C ARG A 613 -12.88 12.35 -54.24
N ARG A 614 -12.25 11.24 -53.87
CA ARG A 614 -12.58 9.91 -54.43
C ARG A 614 -12.75 8.90 -53.31
N ALA A 615 -13.98 8.47 -53.04
CA ALA A 615 -14.24 7.17 -52.40
C ALA A 615 -15.71 6.73 -52.55
N GLN A 616 -16.08 6.30 -53.76
CA GLN A 616 -16.87 5.08 -53.91
C GLN A 616 -15.92 4.07 -54.57
N GLY A 617 -15.38 3.13 -53.78
CA GLY A 617 -14.46 2.08 -54.25
C GLY A 617 -13.15 1.93 -53.46
N ASP A 618 -12.51 0.77 -53.68
CA ASP A 618 -11.34 0.24 -52.94
C ASP A 618 -9.99 0.81 -53.44
N VAL A 619 -9.81 2.14 -53.34
CA VAL A 619 -8.60 2.83 -53.82
C VAL A 619 -7.45 2.68 -52.81
N PRO A 620 -6.23 2.27 -53.25
CA PRO A 620 -5.09 2.14 -52.36
C PRO A 620 -4.71 3.44 -51.65
N ARG A 621 -4.51 3.37 -50.34
CA ARG A 621 -4.10 4.52 -49.51
C ARG A 621 -2.60 4.78 -49.63
N TRP A 622 -2.19 6.05 -49.67
CA TRP A 622 -0.77 6.41 -49.68
C TRP A 622 -0.18 6.33 -48.27
N ALA A 623 0.93 5.59 -48.14
CA ALA A 623 1.62 5.38 -46.87
C ALA A 623 3.08 5.87 -46.91
N LEU A 624 3.80 5.71 -45.80
CA LEU A 624 5.23 6.02 -45.72
C LEU A 624 6.03 5.15 -46.71
N SER A 625 7.16 5.64 -47.20
CA SER A 625 8.08 4.76 -47.93
C SER A 625 8.78 3.79 -46.96
N PRO A 626 8.99 2.51 -47.32
CA PRO A 626 9.63 1.54 -46.43
C PRO A 626 11.06 1.91 -45.98
N ASP A 627 11.79 2.69 -46.79
CA ASP A 627 13.16 3.16 -46.54
C ASP A 627 13.25 4.43 -45.69
N TRP A 628 12.15 5.19 -45.55
CA TRP A 628 12.16 6.46 -44.82
C TRP A 628 12.60 6.34 -43.36
N PRO A 629 12.21 5.32 -42.57
CA PRO A 629 12.71 5.18 -41.20
C PRO A 629 14.24 5.09 -41.12
N ALA A 630 14.88 4.33 -42.02
CA ALA A 630 16.34 4.22 -42.08
C ALA A 630 16.99 5.54 -42.49
N ARG A 631 16.39 6.25 -43.46
CA ARG A 631 16.89 7.56 -43.93
C ARG A 631 16.73 8.67 -42.91
N LEU A 632 15.63 8.66 -42.14
CA LEU A 632 15.43 9.55 -41.01
C LEU A 632 16.50 9.28 -39.94
N ALA A 633 16.75 8.02 -39.56
CA ALA A 633 17.82 7.67 -38.64
C ALA A 633 19.22 8.09 -39.15
N ALA A 634 19.44 8.10 -40.48
CA ALA A 634 20.66 8.60 -41.10
C ALA A 634 20.71 10.14 -41.27
N GLY A 635 19.75 10.89 -40.74
CA GLY A 635 19.70 12.35 -40.80
C GLY A 635 19.27 12.95 -42.15
N GLN A 636 18.76 12.15 -43.10
CA GLN A 636 18.35 12.61 -44.44
C GLN A 636 16.97 13.29 -44.47
N ILE A 637 16.69 14.14 -43.48
CA ILE A 637 15.36 14.73 -43.24
C ILE A 637 14.86 15.58 -44.43
N PRO A 638 15.67 16.47 -45.05
CA PRO A 638 15.19 17.27 -46.18
C PRO A 638 14.78 16.42 -47.39
N ALA A 639 15.49 15.33 -47.65
CA ALA A 639 15.19 14.42 -48.75
C ALA A 639 13.88 13.65 -48.51
N VAL A 640 13.68 13.16 -47.29
CA VAL A 640 12.41 12.52 -46.88
C VAL A 640 11.25 13.52 -46.95
N HIS A 641 11.45 14.76 -46.53
CA HIS A 641 10.43 15.81 -46.62
C HIS A 641 10.01 16.07 -48.08
N ALA A 642 10.97 16.29 -48.97
CA ALA A 642 10.68 16.55 -50.39
C ALA A 642 9.92 15.39 -51.04
N GLU A 643 10.24 14.15 -50.65
CA GLU A 643 9.53 12.97 -51.13
C GLU A 643 8.11 12.86 -50.54
N ALA A 644 7.92 13.21 -49.27
CA ALA A 644 6.61 13.29 -48.64
C ALA A 644 5.71 14.31 -49.35
N VAL A 645 6.24 15.49 -49.71
CA VAL A 645 5.50 16.49 -50.51
C VAL A 645 5.06 15.92 -51.86
N ARG A 646 5.96 15.26 -52.61
CA ARG A 646 5.61 14.61 -53.88
C ARG A 646 4.53 13.54 -53.70
N ARG A 647 4.63 12.73 -52.64
CA ARG A 647 3.67 11.65 -52.35
C ARG A 647 2.31 12.19 -51.92
N LEU A 648 2.27 13.27 -51.13
CA LEU A 648 1.04 13.98 -50.79
C LEU A 648 0.39 14.64 -52.01
N ARG A 649 1.19 15.18 -52.94
CA ARG A 649 0.70 15.69 -54.23
C ARG A 649 0.03 14.60 -55.06
N GLN A 650 0.61 13.39 -55.11
CA GLN A 650 -0.02 12.22 -55.72
C GLN A 650 -1.31 11.78 -55.00
N ALA A 651 -1.43 12.10 -53.70
CA ALA A 651 -2.63 11.91 -52.91
C ALA A 651 -3.62 13.09 -52.98
N GLY A 652 -3.38 14.10 -53.84
CA GLY A 652 -4.29 15.24 -54.03
C GLY A 652 -4.11 16.40 -53.05
N TRP A 653 -2.96 16.52 -52.41
CA TRP A 653 -2.63 17.59 -51.46
C TRP A 653 -1.42 18.40 -51.92
N ASP A 654 -1.51 19.72 -51.89
CA ASP A 654 -0.35 20.60 -52.05
C ASP A 654 0.19 20.96 -50.67
N ALA A 655 1.37 20.43 -50.36
CA ALA A 655 1.98 20.48 -49.03
C ALA A 655 3.06 21.58 -48.97
N VAL A 656 3.29 22.12 -47.76
CA VAL A 656 4.33 23.13 -47.51
C VAL A 656 5.72 22.62 -47.90
N PRO A 657 6.61 23.47 -48.43
CA PRO A 657 7.99 23.10 -48.73
C PRO A 657 8.81 22.90 -47.45
N ALA A 658 9.98 22.26 -47.59
CA ALA A 658 10.90 22.07 -46.47
C ALA A 658 11.40 23.43 -45.97
N PRO A 659 11.40 23.68 -44.64
CA PRO A 659 12.00 24.88 -44.09
C PRO A 659 13.52 24.86 -44.29
N ALA A 660 14.15 26.04 -44.33
CA ALA A 660 15.58 26.19 -44.57
C ALA A 660 16.46 25.43 -43.55
N GLN A 661 15.97 25.29 -42.31
CA GLN A 661 16.60 24.48 -41.28
C GLN A 661 15.54 23.62 -40.59
N ILE A 662 15.88 22.37 -40.32
CA ILE A 662 15.09 21.45 -39.51
C ILE A 662 15.98 21.04 -38.33
N PRO A 663 15.97 21.80 -37.21
CA PRO A 663 16.86 21.58 -36.08
C PRO A 663 16.36 20.43 -35.18
N ILE A 664 16.06 19.29 -35.79
CA ILE A 664 15.42 18.15 -35.12
C ILE A 664 16.16 16.88 -35.53
N ASP A 665 16.40 16.03 -34.54
CA ASP A 665 16.99 14.72 -34.74
C ASP A 665 16.03 13.79 -35.52
N GLY A 666 16.57 13.11 -36.53
CA GLY A 666 15.80 12.20 -37.36
C GLY A 666 15.27 10.98 -36.59
N HIS A 667 15.97 10.53 -35.53
CA HIS A 667 15.43 9.50 -34.65
C HIS A 667 14.22 9.99 -33.86
N ALA A 668 14.20 11.26 -33.42
CA ALA A 668 13.04 11.86 -32.78
C ALA A 668 11.81 11.91 -33.71
N LEU A 669 12.00 12.25 -35.00
CA LEU A 669 10.93 12.19 -35.99
C LEU A 669 10.41 10.76 -36.20
N ALA A 670 11.31 9.80 -36.36
CA ALA A 670 10.95 8.39 -36.51
C ALA A 670 10.21 7.86 -35.27
N ALA A 671 10.69 8.18 -34.06
CA ALA A 671 10.05 7.78 -32.82
C ALA A 671 8.62 8.33 -32.69
N ALA A 672 8.38 9.58 -33.09
CA ALA A 672 7.07 10.21 -33.02
C ALA A 672 6.03 9.61 -33.99
N LEU A 673 6.47 8.84 -35.00
CA LEU A 673 5.59 8.13 -35.93
C LEU A 673 5.15 6.74 -35.44
N VAL A 674 5.74 6.24 -34.35
CA VAL A 674 5.34 4.98 -33.70
C VAL A 674 3.93 5.07 -33.10
N PRO A 675 3.62 6.01 -32.19
CA PRO A 675 2.25 6.20 -31.71
C PRO A 675 1.34 6.75 -32.80
N ARG A 676 0.07 6.40 -32.76
CA ARG A 676 -0.91 6.87 -33.75
C ARG A 676 -1.32 8.30 -33.45
N CYS A 677 -1.27 9.18 -34.45
CA CYS A 677 -1.74 10.55 -34.34
C CYS A 677 -3.29 10.63 -34.37
N ARG A 678 -3.88 11.48 -33.53
CA ARG A 678 -5.31 11.81 -33.56
C ARG A 678 -5.55 12.88 -34.63
N GLN A 679 -6.48 12.60 -35.55
CA GLN A 679 -6.89 13.52 -36.61
C GLN A 679 -5.72 14.09 -37.46
N PRO A 680 -4.80 13.26 -37.99
CA PRO A 680 -3.61 13.76 -38.71
C PRO A 680 -3.97 14.58 -39.96
N GLN A 681 -5.05 14.23 -40.66
CA GLN A 681 -5.52 14.99 -41.83
C GLN A 681 -6.03 16.39 -41.47
N ARG A 682 -6.63 16.57 -40.29
CA ARG A 682 -7.05 17.89 -39.80
C ARG A 682 -5.83 18.77 -39.56
N MET A 683 -4.75 18.19 -39.04
CA MET A 683 -3.49 18.89 -38.84
C MET A 683 -2.84 19.30 -40.16
N LEU A 684 -2.79 18.38 -41.13
CA LEU A 684 -2.33 18.67 -42.49
C LEU A 684 -3.10 19.86 -43.08
N ARG A 685 -4.44 19.78 -43.11
CA ARG A 685 -5.31 20.83 -43.66
C ARG A 685 -5.15 22.19 -42.96
N ARG A 686 -4.93 22.18 -41.64
CA ARG A 686 -4.86 23.41 -40.85
C ARG A 686 -3.52 24.12 -40.97
N TYR A 687 -2.41 23.38 -41.11
CA TYR A 687 -1.07 23.97 -40.96
C TYR A 687 -0.09 23.65 -42.09
N PHE A 688 -0.28 22.57 -42.85
CA PHE A 688 0.81 22.01 -43.65
C PHE A 688 0.45 21.67 -45.11
N GLY A 689 -0.81 21.81 -45.51
CA GLY A 689 -1.18 21.62 -46.90
C GLY A 689 -2.66 21.89 -47.17
N ALA A 690 -2.96 22.14 -48.44
CA ALA A 690 -4.31 22.34 -48.94
C ALA A 690 -4.71 21.24 -49.94
N PRO A 691 -5.99 20.85 -50.03
CA PRO A 691 -6.47 20.00 -51.11
C PRO A 691 -6.26 20.69 -52.46
N ILE A 692 -5.75 19.96 -53.46
CA ILE A 692 -5.61 20.48 -54.83
C ILE A 692 -7.01 20.57 -55.44
N ALA A 693 -7.43 21.77 -55.88
CA ALA A 693 -8.67 21.95 -56.61
C ALA A 693 -8.56 21.25 -57.98
N SER A 694 -9.54 20.44 -58.34
CA SER A 694 -9.65 19.89 -59.69
C SER A 694 -10.17 20.98 -60.63
N ASP A 695 -9.38 21.36 -61.63
CA ASP A 695 -9.87 22.07 -62.81
C ASP A 695 -10.76 21.12 -63.62
N GLU A 696 -12.06 21.11 -63.32
CA GLU A 696 -13.10 20.74 -64.28
C GLU A 696 -14.17 21.84 -64.26
N PRO A 697 -14.72 22.22 -65.43
CA PRO A 697 -15.66 23.34 -65.52
C PRO A 697 -16.91 23.05 -64.69
N ARG A 698 -17.40 24.07 -63.99
CA ARG A 698 -18.75 24.05 -63.43
C ARG A 698 -19.71 23.72 -64.57
N GLU A 699 -20.32 22.55 -64.56
CA GLU A 699 -21.54 22.30 -65.32
C GLU A 699 -22.51 23.41 -64.95
N THR A 700 -22.82 24.25 -65.95
CA THR A 700 -23.88 25.24 -65.89
C THR A 700 -25.16 24.52 -65.54
N ALA A 701 -25.59 24.66 -64.28
CA ALA A 701 -26.92 24.30 -63.86
C ALA A 701 -27.92 25.10 -64.71
N TYR A 702 -28.64 24.40 -65.57
CA TYR A 702 -29.87 24.88 -66.18
C TYR A 702 -30.78 25.41 -65.07
N ALA A 703 -31.09 26.70 -65.11
CA ALA A 703 -32.14 27.29 -64.29
C ALA A 703 -33.49 26.87 -64.86
N PRO A 704 -34.42 26.31 -64.07
CA PRO A 704 -35.80 26.21 -64.49
C PRO A 704 -36.47 27.60 -64.34
N GLU A 705 -37.16 28.00 -65.39
CA GLU A 705 -37.99 29.21 -65.48
C GLU A 705 -38.93 29.32 -64.27
N LEU A 706 -38.83 30.43 -63.55
CA LEU A 706 -39.87 30.87 -62.61
C LEU A 706 -40.84 31.77 -63.37
N LEU A 707 -42.04 31.21 -63.57
CA LEU A 707 -43.25 31.90 -63.99
C LEU A 707 -43.46 33.20 -63.19
N LYS A 708 -43.67 34.27 -63.95
CA LYS A 708 -44.32 35.50 -63.50
C LYS A 708 -45.78 35.19 -63.16
N GLU A 709 -46.24 35.62 -61.99
CA GLU A 709 -47.62 36.09 -61.81
C GLU A 709 -47.74 36.95 -60.53
N THR A 710 -48.21 38.20 -60.72
CA THR A 710 -48.84 39.14 -59.76
C THR A 710 -48.05 39.56 -58.51
N LEU A 711 -47.83 40.84 -58.17
CA LEU A 711 -48.50 42.12 -58.44
C LEU A 711 -47.45 43.26 -58.35
#